data_AF-A0A971P699-F1
#
_entry.id   AF-A0A971P699-F1
#
_cell.length_a   1.000
_cell.length_b   1.000
_cell.length_c   1.000
_cell.angle_alpha   90.00
_cell.angle_beta   90.00
_cell.angle_gamma   90.00
#
_symmetry.space_group_name_H-M   'P 1'
#
loop_
_entity.id
_entity.type
_entity.pdbx_description
1 polymer ?
#
loop_
_entity_poly.entity_id
_entity_poly.type
_entity_poly.pdbx_seq_one_letter_code
_entity_poly.pdbx_strand_id
1 'polypeptide(L)'
;MKTQMHTFCRALLVGAMYMIVSTISSGVTYYVDAAKPAGGNGLSWATAFNTLQAAVNAANPVWMQCYAPLDTIYVKQGTYVLTSTLTLGSGDELYGGFPSSIANPVWADRDWKTYPTVIDGNNSVRCVTMNHYSMLDGFTIQNGSASTGAGISVGATPIDCGFLGYMSPIVQNCRIRNNTSSGSAGGLFDDGADVHILDCEFSGNSAGGSGGAIYYNNSGTEILRCTFYNNETTPPGSLGGGATAGFGHNGTTGEYVTITNCLFYANVSNSWGGAISGNQVYPTITNCTFADNEASINGGAFHGNVNSEAPRIRNSICWGNSPDELNIVTASTYLDVSYCDIQGGWTGAGSNNINQNPLFKGGTNYRLQMGSPCIDTGSDAYAPDDDLDGQSRPQDGNNDGTPRADMGAYEAEYTNVDLSVLAITKTPYYPRAGESMSVTVSVRNSGTTEASSFYLDWYANRASAPGVNQYGDQFQKFSSLAGGTTTSMTKNYTYSAPGVYSMYAQADTDQQVEETNEGNNVLGPQSVKVIDGDLLDFDLREESHNASHWFGGDNRPASSPRNVGVGQSIILAREAWVQSAGFYFGNRFDYMNNPDGVGHAVRLYLNVRNSSGTILRTVYRDLPASFEGGWVMFPFGSNHLWLNAEQEYIFTCYLYKGEIVELKSSAYGRTDDPWPLSSGYTCTVDSSPADMTSWANWGASAWDFNFRITGQYVEPYPGDLNSDWTVGINDAAILAGNWLRDDCLMLDWCDGCDMNWSKKVELTDFAVLSAYWKKSFSPPAYSTLDRDIIAKIYQYGHLSSTSIDASDGSEFKPGTYCVYRTSQGRLGKFIVENWEPAMSYRLTIAWVTYNANGTVYSSGSGLVIKGSYHCDLDTGAETPTGADFQWNTQTSSTRYLVPKNSALFKLIYREP
;
A
#
# COMPACT_ATOMS: atom_id res chain seq x y z
N MET A 1 7.38 36.33 49.81
CA MET A 1 7.42 36.28 51.29
C MET A 1 6.08 35.90 51.95
N LYS A 2 4.90 36.23 51.39
CA LYS A 2 3.61 35.72 51.91
C LYS A 2 3.33 34.22 51.63
N THR A 3 4.02 33.63 50.66
CA THR A 3 3.86 32.21 50.28
C THR A 3 4.60 31.23 51.18
N GLN A 4 5.63 31.66 51.94
CA GLN A 4 6.40 30.76 52.81
C GLN A 4 5.86 30.68 54.26
N MET A 5 5.01 31.62 54.68
CA MET A 5 4.42 31.59 56.03
C MET A 5 3.18 30.68 56.13
N HIS A 6 2.47 30.44 55.01
CA HIS A 6 1.35 29.49 54.94
C HIS A 6 1.80 28.03 55.01
N THR A 7 2.98 27.71 54.48
CA THR A 7 3.53 26.35 54.51
C THR A 7 4.00 25.95 55.91
N PHE A 8 4.50 26.90 56.71
CA PHE A 8 4.99 26.64 58.06
C PHE A 8 3.87 26.50 59.10
N CYS A 9 2.76 27.23 58.95
CA CYS A 9 1.56 27.04 59.80
C CYS A 9 0.75 25.77 59.45
N ARG A 10 0.77 25.31 58.18
CA ARG A 10 0.15 24.02 57.78
C ARG A 10 0.89 22.82 58.37
N ALA A 11 2.23 22.86 58.44
CA ALA A 11 3.02 21.76 59.00
C ALA A 11 2.81 21.57 60.53
N LEU A 12 2.60 22.65 61.28
CA LEU A 12 2.38 22.57 62.74
C LEU A 12 0.97 22.05 63.12
N LEU A 13 -0.04 22.26 62.26
CA LEU A 13 -1.40 21.72 62.44
C LEU A 13 -1.50 20.25 62.03
N VAL A 14 -0.76 19.82 61.01
CA VAL A 14 -0.65 18.40 60.59
C VAL A 14 0.00 17.56 61.70
N GLY A 15 0.97 18.12 62.44
CA GLY A 15 1.61 17.45 63.57
C GLY A 15 0.71 17.26 64.81
N ALA A 16 -0.31 18.10 65.00
CA ALA A 16 -1.21 18.02 66.16
C ALA A 16 -2.41 17.08 65.92
N MET A 17 -2.77 16.80 64.66
CA MET A 17 -3.87 15.89 64.29
C MET A 17 -3.49 14.41 64.34
N TYR A 18 -2.20 14.07 64.34
CA TYR A 18 -1.72 12.68 64.44
C TYR A 18 -1.94 12.04 65.82
N MET A 19 -2.37 12.81 66.83
CA MET A 19 -2.54 12.34 68.21
C MET A 19 -3.99 12.06 68.62
N ILE A 20 -4.97 12.19 67.71
CA ILE A 20 -6.37 11.80 67.96
C ILE A 20 -6.97 11.11 66.73
N VAL A 21 -6.50 9.91 66.38
CA VAL A 21 -7.38 8.91 65.76
C VAL A 21 -7.02 7.53 66.30
N SER A 22 -7.74 7.13 67.34
CA SER A 22 -7.77 5.74 67.78
C SER A 22 -8.65 4.95 66.80
N THR A 23 -8.08 3.90 66.21
CA THR A 23 -8.74 2.82 65.45
C THR A 23 -9.70 3.25 64.35
N ILE A 24 -9.18 3.56 63.16
CA ILE A 24 -9.98 3.59 61.91
C ILE A 24 -10.10 2.13 61.42
N SER A 25 -11.32 1.62 61.34
CA SER A 25 -11.61 0.37 60.61
C SER A 25 -11.29 0.58 59.13
N SER A 26 -10.56 -0.35 58.49
CA SER A 26 -10.43 -0.36 57.03
C SER A 26 -11.80 -0.58 56.39
N GLY A 27 -12.05 0.03 55.22
CA GLY A 27 -13.24 -0.26 54.40
C GLY A 27 -13.35 -1.75 54.10
N VAL A 28 -14.58 -2.25 54.00
CA VAL A 28 -14.88 -3.66 53.74
C VAL A 28 -15.14 -3.86 52.24
N THR A 29 -14.56 -4.93 51.68
CA THR A 29 -14.90 -5.36 50.32
C THR A 29 -15.98 -6.43 50.37
N TYR A 30 -17.10 -6.15 49.70
CA TYR A 30 -18.19 -7.08 49.48
C TYR A 30 -18.15 -7.68 48.08
N TYR A 31 -18.51 -8.95 47.97
CA TYR A 31 -18.47 -9.72 46.73
C TYR A 31 -19.87 -10.11 46.27
N VAL A 32 -20.13 -10.01 44.97
CA VAL A 32 -21.44 -10.31 44.36
C VAL A 32 -21.30 -11.28 43.20
N ASP A 33 -22.10 -12.34 43.20
CA ASP A 33 -22.10 -13.38 42.17
C ASP A 33 -23.53 -13.92 41.99
N ALA A 34 -24.15 -13.62 40.84
CA ALA A 34 -25.53 -14.03 40.55
C ALA A 34 -25.73 -15.56 40.56
N ALA A 35 -24.66 -16.36 40.40
CA ALA A 35 -24.73 -17.81 40.43
C ALA A 35 -24.82 -18.39 41.86
N LYS A 36 -24.62 -17.57 42.90
CA LYS A 36 -24.69 -18.02 44.29
C LYS A 36 -26.14 -18.18 44.76
N PRO A 37 -26.40 -19.14 45.67
CA PRO A 37 -27.69 -19.20 46.36
C PRO A 37 -27.87 -17.97 47.27
N ALA A 38 -29.12 -17.64 47.58
CA ALA A 38 -29.43 -16.58 48.54
C ALA A 38 -28.87 -16.91 49.94
N GLY A 39 -28.47 -15.87 50.69
CA GLY A 39 -28.03 -15.98 52.08
C GLY A 39 -26.51 -15.90 52.34
N GLY A 40 -25.70 -15.62 51.31
CA GLY A 40 -24.29 -15.25 51.49
C GLY A 40 -24.12 -13.95 52.30
N ASN A 41 -22.96 -13.77 52.95
CA ASN A 41 -22.63 -12.58 53.73
C ASN A 41 -21.77 -11.55 52.97
N GLY A 42 -21.38 -11.87 51.74
CA GLY A 42 -20.61 -10.99 50.87
C GLY A 42 -19.13 -10.82 51.23
N LEU A 43 -18.58 -11.45 52.27
CA LEU A 43 -17.19 -11.19 52.70
C LEU A 43 -16.11 -11.97 51.93
N SER A 44 -16.52 -12.85 51.01
CA SER A 44 -15.64 -13.57 50.09
C SER A 44 -16.40 -13.99 48.85
N TRP A 45 -15.71 -14.35 47.75
CA TRP A 45 -16.35 -14.97 46.59
C TRP A 45 -17.08 -16.28 46.90
N ALA A 46 -16.65 -17.02 47.92
CA ALA A 46 -17.32 -18.25 48.35
C ALA A 46 -18.69 -17.96 48.96
N THR A 47 -18.79 -16.88 49.74
CA THR A 47 -19.97 -16.43 50.48
C THR A 47 -20.61 -15.17 49.89
N ALA A 48 -20.37 -14.90 48.59
CA ALA A 48 -20.84 -13.71 47.90
C ALA A 48 -22.36 -13.54 47.97
N PHE A 49 -22.82 -12.29 47.96
CA PHE A 49 -24.23 -11.98 47.78
C PHE A 49 -24.69 -12.40 46.38
N ASN A 50 -25.93 -12.88 46.27
CA ASN A 50 -26.51 -13.26 44.98
C ASN A 50 -27.25 -12.10 44.28
N THR A 51 -27.38 -10.95 44.94
CA THR A 51 -28.01 -9.74 44.38
C THR A 51 -27.18 -8.50 44.70
N LEU A 52 -27.24 -7.50 43.82
CA LEU A 52 -26.53 -6.23 43.99
C LEU A 52 -27.04 -5.44 45.20
N GLN A 53 -28.37 -5.32 45.36
CA GLN A 53 -28.94 -4.54 46.46
C GLN A 53 -28.57 -5.11 47.84
N ALA A 54 -28.41 -6.43 47.98
CA ALA A 54 -27.95 -7.01 49.25
C ALA A 54 -26.52 -6.57 49.61
N ALA A 55 -25.64 -6.46 48.62
CA ALA A 55 -24.27 -5.97 48.82
C ALA A 55 -24.25 -4.48 49.14
N VAL A 56 -25.01 -3.67 48.40
CA VAL A 56 -25.16 -2.24 48.66
C VAL A 56 -25.72 -1.98 50.07
N ASN A 57 -26.74 -2.72 50.49
CA ASN A 57 -27.27 -2.62 51.85
C ASN A 57 -26.27 -3.03 52.94
N ALA A 58 -25.29 -3.88 52.61
CA ALA A 58 -24.25 -4.33 53.54
C ALA A 58 -23.08 -3.34 53.62
N ALA A 59 -22.72 -2.70 52.51
CA ALA A 59 -21.71 -1.64 52.43
C ALA A 59 -22.12 -0.36 53.18
N ASN A 60 -23.41 -0.20 53.49
CA ASN A 60 -23.95 1.04 54.03
C ASN A 60 -24.68 0.89 55.39
N PRO A 61 -24.03 1.31 56.51
CA PRO A 61 -24.82 1.64 57.70
C PRO A 61 -24.54 2.99 58.41
N VAL A 62 -23.62 3.89 58.01
CA VAL A 62 -23.32 5.09 58.84
C VAL A 62 -23.18 6.41 58.06
N TRP A 63 -24.11 7.33 58.34
CA TRP A 63 -24.33 8.69 57.83
C TRP A 63 -23.20 9.73 58.05
N MET A 64 -21.93 9.32 58.20
CA MET A 64 -20.86 10.27 58.54
C MET A 64 -19.51 9.84 57.94
N GLN A 65 -19.29 10.13 56.64
CA GLN A 65 -18.18 9.54 55.87
C GLN A 65 -17.33 10.52 55.04
N CYS A 66 -17.20 11.79 55.43
CA CYS A 66 -16.15 12.64 54.81
C CYS A 66 -14.71 12.23 55.21
N TYR A 67 -14.54 11.28 56.15
CA TYR A 67 -13.23 10.94 56.75
C TYR A 67 -12.98 9.44 57.01
N ALA A 68 -13.85 8.54 56.54
CA ALA A 68 -13.68 7.08 56.72
C ALA A 68 -13.42 6.40 55.37
N PRO A 69 -12.66 5.29 55.34
CA PRO A 69 -12.43 4.54 54.11
C PRO A 69 -13.75 3.95 53.59
N LEU A 70 -13.97 4.07 52.28
CA LEU A 70 -15.20 3.65 51.60
C LEU A 70 -15.27 2.12 51.47
N ASP A 71 -16.48 1.58 51.55
CA ASP A 71 -16.73 0.17 51.29
C ASP A 71 -16.78 -0.08 49.78
N THR A 72 -16.20 -1.18 49.34
CA THR A 72 -16.10 -1.53 47.90
C THR A 72 -16.92 -2.77 47.58
N ILE A 73 -17.54 -2.79 46.41
CA ILE A 73 -18.38 -3.90 45.96
C ILE A 73 -17.83 -4.45 44.64
N TYR A 74 -17.32 -5.68 44.67
CA TYR A 74 -16.80 -6.39 43.51
C TYR A 74 -17.85 -7.34 42.93
N VAL A 75 -18.15 -7.16 41.66
CA VAL A 75 -19.25 -7.86 40.98
C VAL A 75 -18.71 -8.75 39.87
N LYS A 76 -19.01 -10.04 39.95
CA LYS A 76 -18.68 -11.01 38.91
C LYS A 76 -19.49 -10.76 37.63
N GLN A 77 -18.89 -11.14 36.52
CA GLN A 77 -19.51 -11.24 35.22
C GLN A 77 -20.84 -11.98 35.32
N GLY A 78 -21.87 -11.40 34.74
CA GLY A 78 -23.23 -11.93 34.82
C GLY A 78 -24.27 -10.87 34.48
N THR A 79 -25.52 -11.30 34.40
CA THR A 79 -26.67 -10.41 34.23
C THR A 79 -27.49 -10.38 35.51
N TYR A 80 -27.63 -9.19 36.08
CA TYR A 80 -28.34 -8.90 37.31
C TYR A 80 -29.66 -8.22 36.93
N VAL A 81 -30.68 -9.05 36.69
CA VAL A 81 -32.03 -8.59 36.32
C VAL A 81 -32.71 -8.00 37.54
N LEU A 82 -33.09 -6.74 37.44
CA LEU A 82 -33.70 -5.98 38.52
C LEU A 82 -35.22 -6.17 38.56
N THR A 83 -35.74 -6.32 39.78
CA THR A 83 -37.19 -6.24 40.08
C THR A 83 -37.56 -4.91 40.75
N SER A 84 -36.55 -4.18 41.20
CA SER A 84 -36.61 -2.82 41.74
C SER A 84 -35.30 -2.12 41.42
N THR A 85 -35.32 -0.79 41.34
CA THR A 85 -34.13 0.03 41.10
C THR A 85 -33.02 -0.25 42.11
N LEU A 86 -31.78 -0.35 41.63
CA LEU A 86 -30.59 -0.41 42.47
C LEU A 86 -30.30 1.00 43.00
N THR A 87 -30.41 1.19 44.31
CA THR A 87 -30.16 2.49 44.93
C THR A 87 -28.81 2.45 45.62
N LEU A 88 -27.82 3.14 45.04
CA LEU A 88 -26.52 3.35 45.66
C LEU A 88 -26.63 4.45 46.72
N GLY A 89 -26.14 4.16 47.91
CA GLY A 89 -25.98 5.12 48.98
C GLY A 89 -24.72 5.98 48.79
N SER A 90 -24.55 6.93 49.71
CA SER A 90 -23.35 7.77 49.72
C SER A 90 -22.11 6.95 50.05
N GLY A 91 -21.08 7.05 49.21
CA GLY A 91 -19.80 6.39 49.44
C GLY A 91 -19.71 4.92 48.98
N ASP A 92 -20.70 4.42 48.23
CA ASP A 92 -20.65 3.08 47.65
C ASP A 92 -19.82 3.07 46.35
N GLU A 93 -18.76 2.25 46.30
CA GLU A 93 -17.97 2.04 45.09
C GLU A 93 -18.23 0.66 44.49
N LEU A 94 -18.90 0.64 43.33
CA LEU A 94 -19.20 -0.60 42.61
C LEU A 94 -18.23 -0.80 41.44
N TYR A 95 -17.62 -1.99 41.39
CA TYR A 95 -16.71 -2.41 40.34
C TYR A 95 -17.20 -3.71 39.69
N GLY A 96 -17.62 -3.61 38.42
CA GLY A 96 -17.92 -4.75 37.55
C GLY A 96 -16.67 -5.23 36.81
N GLY A 97 -16.74 -6.39 36.16
CA GLY A 97 -15.63 -6.87 35.31
C GLY A 97 -14.82 -8.03 35.88
N PHE A 98 -15.28 -8.69 36.94
CA PHE A 98 -14.55 -9.83 37.51
C PHE A 98 -14.96 -11.15 36.82
N PRO A 99 -14.02 -12.01 36.38
CA PRO A 99 -14.36 -13.22 35.62
C PRO A 99 -15.14 -14.24 36.45
N SER A 100 -16.20 -14.79 35.86
CA SER A 100 -16.97 -15.90 36.45
C SER A 100 -16.24 -17.25 36.38
N SER A 101 -15.32 -17.39 35.41
CA SER A 101 -14.49 -18.59 35.20
C SER A 101 -13.42 -18.81 36.28
N ILE A 102 -13.09 -17.77 37.05
CA ILE A 102 -12.15 -17.83 38.17
C ILE A 102 -12.96 -17.92 39.47
N ALA A 103 -12.61 -18.88 40.33
CA ALA A 103 -13.34 -19.09 41.58
C ALA A 103 -13.21 -17.87 42.52
N ASN A 104 -11.99 -17.36 42.68
CA ASN A 104 -11.66 -16.23 43.56
C ASN A 104 -10.83 -15.17 42.80
N PRO A 105 -11.43 -14.42 41.87
CA PRO A 105 -10.69 -13.43 41.10
C PRO A 105 -10.19 -12.29 41.99
N VAL A 106 -9.01 -11.77 41.69
CA VAL A 106 -8.42 -10.60 42.33
C VAL A 106 -8.54 -9.38 41.42
N TRP A 107 -8.14 -8.20 41.91
CA TRP A 107 -8.20 -6.96 41.13
C TRP A 107 -7.47 -7.05 39.78
N ALA A 108 -6.32 -7.74 39.73
CA ALA A 108 -5.55 -7.93 38.51
C ALA A 108 -6.28 -8.81 37.45
N ASP A 109 -7.29 -9.58 37.86
CA ASP A 109 -8.11 -10.37 36.94
C ASP A 109 -9.27 -9.56 36.35
N ARG A 110 -9.52 -8.34 36.86
CA ARG A 110 -10.63 -7.48 36.43
C ARG A 110 -10.37 -6.94 35.03
N ASP A 111 -11.32 -7.17 34.14
CA ASP A 111 -11.37 -6.58 32.80
C ASP A 111 -12.84 -6.42 32.41
N TRP A 112 -13.35 -5.20 32.49
CA TRP A 112 -14.75 -4.89 32.20
C TRP A 112 -15.10 -5.01 30.72
N LYS A 113 -14.11 -4.94 29.81
CA LYS A 113 -14.32 -5.13 28.37
C LYS A 113 -14.54 -6.62 28.08
N THR A 114 -13.76 -7.50 28.71
CA THR A 114 -13.81 -8.95 28.50
C THR A 114 -14.88 -9.65 29.35
N TYR A 115 -15.14 -9.15 30.56
CA TYR A 115 -16.03 -9.80 31.55
C TYR A 115 -17.27 -8.94 31.88
N PRO A 116 -18.21 -8.77 30.95
CA PRO A 116 -19.35 -7.87 31.11
C PRO A 116 -20.20 -8.18 32.34
N THR A 117 -20.41 -7.14 33.15
CA THR A 117 -21.31 -7.15 34.30
C THR A 117 -22.51 -6.28 33.98
N VAL A 118 -23.70 -6.89 33.89
CA VAL A 118 -24.89 -6.24 33.34
C VAL A 118 -25.92 -5.97 34.44
N ILE A 119 -26.29 -4.71 34.62
CA ILE A 119 -27.46 -4.26 35.40
C ILE A 119 -28.62 -4.08 34.41
N ASP A 120 -29.65 -4.92 34.52
CA ASP A 120 -30.76 -4.96 33.56
C ASP A 120 -32.07 -4.54 34.23
N GLY A 121 -32.63 -3.41 33.79
CA GLY A 121 -33.91 -2.87 34.27
C GLY A 121 -35.15 -3.62 33.77
N ASN A 122 -34.96 -4.64 32.93
CA ASN A 122 -35.99 -5.53 32.41
C ASN A 122 -37.18 -4.81 31.76
N ASN A 123 -36.90 -3.66 31.13
CA ASN A 123 -37.88 -2.74 30.52
C ASN A 123 -38.97 -2.26 31.49
N SER A 124 -38.75 -2.38 32.81
CA SER A 124 -39.80 -2.22 33.81
C SER A 124 -39.42 -1.25 34.94
N VAL A 125 -38.12 -1.12 35.23
CA VAL A 125 -37.63 -0.27 36.32
C VAL A 125 -36.45 0.57 35.85
N ARG A 126 -36.22 1.70 36.53
CA ARG A 126 -34.93 2.41 36.45
C ARG A 126 -33.83 1.46 36.89
N CYS A 127 -32.68 1.45 36.21
CA CYS A 127 -31.58 0.58 36.61
C CYS A 127 -30.91 1.04 37.91
N VAL A 128 -30.39 2.28 37.94
CA VAL A 128 -29.59 2.78 39.06
C VAL A 128 -30.08 4.15 39.53
N THR A 129 -30.15 4.35 40.84
CA THR A 129 -30.19 5.68 41.45
C THR A 129 -28.90 5.88 42.23
N MET A 130 -28.17 6.95 41.94
CA MET A 130 -26.90 7.28 42.58
C MET A 130 -27.07 8.53 43.47
N ASN A 131 -26.29 8.57 44.54
CA ASN A 131 -26.18 9.72 45.43
C ASN A 131 -24.70 10.15 45.51
N HIS A 132 -24.38 11.10 46.39
CA HIS A 132 -23.05 11.70 46.53
C HIS A 132 -21.94 10.66 46.74
N TYR A 133 -20.75 10.90 46.21
CA TYR A 133 -19.57 10.03 46.38
C TYR A 133 -19.72 8.60 45.81
N SER A 134 -20.84 8.24 45.17
CA SER A 134 -20.99 6.90 44.59
C SER A 134 -20.14 6.77 43.32
N MET A 135 -19.51 5.61 43.16
CA MET A 135 -18.77 5.24 41.95
C MET A 135 -19.44 4.05 41.28
N LEU A 136 -19.56 4.12 39.96
CA LEU A 136 -19.94 2.99 39.13
C LEU A 136 -18.89 2.79 38.03
N ASP A 137 -18.19 1.66 38.10
CA ASP A 137 -17.07 1.35 37.19
C ASP A 137 -17.23 -0.01 36.51
N GLY A 138 -17.27 -0.03 35.18
CA GLY A 138 -17.17 -1.26 34.39
C GLY A 138 -18.48 -2.04 34.25
N PHE A 139 -19.62 -1.35 34.24
CA PHE A 139 -20.95 -1.98 34.10
C PHE A 139 -21.57 -1.72 32.74
N THR A 140 -22.40 -2.67 32.29
CA THR A 140 -23.42 -2.42 31.27
C THR A 140 -24.75 -2.15 31.96
N ILE A 141 -25.39 -1.03 31.64
CA ILE A 141 -26.67 -0.60 32.21
C ILE A 141 -27.68 -0.56 31.07
N GLN A 142 -28.66 -1.46 31.13
CA GLN A 142 -29.54 -1.67 29.99
C GLN A 142 -31.02 -1.84 30.35
N ASN A 143 -31.87 -1.61 29.35
CA ASN A 143 -33.31 -1.86 29.39
C ASN A 143 -33.98 -1.20 30.62
N GLY A 144 -33.46 -0.06 31.06
CA GLY A 144 -34.09 0.74 32.09
C GLY A 144 -35.37 1.39 31.56
N SER A 145 -36.38 1.49 32.42
CA SER A 145 -37.62 2.22 32.12
C SER A 145 -38.05 3.10 33.29
N ALA A 146 -38.17 4.42 33.04
CA ALA A 146 -38.55 5.40 34.06
C ALA A 146 -39.17 6.66 33.43
N SER A 147 -39.67 7.58 34.26
CA SER A 147 -40.09 8.90 33.79
C SER A 147 -38.90 9.79 33.43
N THR A 148 -37.80 9.71 34.17
CA THR A 148 -36.54 10.40 33.91
C THR A 148 -35.36 9.52 34.31
N GLY A 149 -34.23 9.61 33.60
CA GLY A 149 -33.01 8.88 33.94
C GLY A 149 -33.26 7.38 34.03
N ALA A 150 -33.67 6.75 32.93
CA ALA A 150 -34.11 5.35 32.95
C ALA A 150 -32.95 4.37 33.20
N GLY A 151 -31.76 4.65 32.68
CA GLY A 151 -30.55 3.96 33.08
C GLY A 151 -30.09 4.40 34.47
N ILE A 152 -29.65 5.64 34.60
CA ILE A 152 -29.12 6.22 35.84
C ILE A 152 -29.89 7.52 36.16
N SER A 153 -30.24 7.70 37.43
CA SER A 153 -30.68 9.00 37.95
C SER A 153 -29.79 9.41 39.11
N VAL A 154 -29.34 10.66 39.12
CA VAL A 154 -28.48 11.25 40.15
C VAL A 154 -29.18 12.47 40.75
N GLY A 155 -29.23 12.57 42.08
CA GLY A 155 -30.05 13.57 42.79
C GLY A 155 -29.29 14.78 43.37
N ALA A 156 -30.01 15.90 43.49
CA ALA A 156 -29.54 17.29 43.73
C ALA A 156 -29.11 17.69 45.16
N THR A 157 -28.59 16.81 46.03
CA THR A 157 -28.31 17.22 47.43
C THR A 157 -26.84 17.25 47.81
N PRO A 158 -26.00 18.17 47.28
CA PRO A 158 -24.60 18.28 47.67
C PRO A 158 -24.44 18.27 49.19
N ILE A 159 -23.68 17.31 49.71
CA ILE A 159 -23.22 17.35 51.10
C ILE A 159 -21.90 18.13 51.09
N ASP A 160 -21.88 19.29 51.75
CA ASP A 160 -20.64 20.02 52.00
C ASP A 160 -19.78 19.21 53.00
N CYS A 161 -18.71 18.56 52.51
CA CYS A 161 -17.74 17.87 53.35
C CYS A 161 -16.73 18.82 54.03
N GLY A 162 -17.07 20.11 54.14
CA GLY A 162 -16.25 21.12 54.79
C GLY A 162 -14.93 21.34 54.06
N PHE A 163 -13.82 20.90 54.65
CA PHE A 163 -12.47 21.22 54.19
C PHE A 163 -12.04 20.50 52.89
N LEU A 164 -12.79 19.48 52.45
CA LEU A 164 -12.51 18.69 51.24
C LEU A 164 -13.30 19.14 50.00
N GLY A 165 -14.23 20.10 50.14
CA GLY A 165 -15.12 20.54 49.06
C GLY A 165 -16.30 19.60 48.82
N TYR A 166 -17.09 19.93 47.80
CA TYR A 166 -18.11 19.02 47.24
C TYR A 166 -17.41 17.85 46.54
N MET A 167 -17.90 16.62 46.70
CA MET A 167 -17.46 15.53 45.83
C MET A 167 -18.62 15.01 44.99
N SER A 168 -18.32 14.83 43.72
CA SER A 168 -19.27 14.47 42.70
C SER A 168 -19.33 12.96 42.47
N PRO A 169 -20.49 12.41 42.07
CA PRO A 169 -20.60 11.02 41.64
C PRO A 169 -19.78 10.76 40.37
N ILE A 170 -19.24 9.55 40.24
CA ILE A 170 -18.43 9.16 39.09
C ILE A 170 -19.06 7.94 38.41
N VAL A 171 -19.25 8.06 37.10
CA VAL A 171 -19.65 6.96 36.22
C VAL A 171 -18.53 6.77 35.21
N GLN A 172 -17.82 5.65 35.30
CA GLN A 172 -16.67 5.38 34.44
C GLN A 172 -16.68 4.01 33.81
N ASN A 173 -16.06 3.86 32.64
CA ASN A 173 -15.90 2.57 31.96
C ASN A 173 -17.23 1.83 31.72
N CYS A 174 -18.35 2.56 31.63
CA CYS A 174 -19.69 1.99 31.58
C CYS A 174 -20.27 2.01 30.16
N ARG A 175 -21.13 1.03 29.86
CA ARG A 175 -21.98 1.01 28.65
C ARG A 175 -23.43 1.23 29.05
N ILE A 176 -24.01 2.37 28.73
CA ILE A 176 -25.39 2.73 29.05
C ILE A 176 -26.21 2.63 27.77
N ARG A 177 -27.05 1.58 27.64
CA ARG A 177 -27.71 1.32 26.36
C ARG A 177 -29.14 0.83 26.43
N ASN A 178 -29.92 1.13 25.40
CA ASN A 178 -31.32 0.69 25.26
C ASN A 178 -32.18 1.03 26.49
N ASN A 179 -31.92 2.17 27.13
CA ASN A 179 -32.75 2.66 28.23
C ASN A 179 -33.78 3.65 27.68
N THR A 180 -35.02 3.55 28.16
CA THR A 180 -36.14 4.34 27.64
C THR A 180 -36.80 5.13 28.75
N SER A 181 -36.79 6.45 28.64
CA SER A 181 -37.55 7.32 29.54
C SER A 181 -38.76 7.94 28.85
N SER A 182 -39.88 8.12 29.56
CA SER A 182 -41.04 8.84 29.02
C SER A 182 -40.89 10.37 29.10
N GLY A 183 -39.86 10.85 29.79
CA GLY A 183 -39.48 12.26 29.94
C GLY A 183 -38.03 12.45 29.47
N SER A 184 -37.18 13.09 30.27
CA SER A 184 -35.78 13.36 29.89
C SER A 184 -34.83 12.21 30.25
N ALA A 185 -33.68 12.13 29.56
CA ALA A 185 -32.61 11.16 29.81
C ALA A 185 -33.05 9.70 29.76
N GLY A 186 -32.95 9.07 28.59
CA GLY A 186 -33.03 7.61 28.50
C GLY A 186 -31.88 6.98 29.28
N GLY A 187 -30.65 7.47 29.08
CA GLY A 187 -29.43 7.00 29.73
C GLY A 187 -29.23 7.53 31.15
N LEU A 188 -28.79 8.77 31.33
CA LEU A 188 -28.39 9.36 32.62
C LEU A 188 -29.04 10.74 32.84
N PHE A 189 -29.69 10.91 33.98
CA PHE A 189 -30.24 12.19 34.44
C PHE A 189 -29.38 12.75 35.58
N ASP A 190 -28.75 13.91 35.35
CA ASP A 190 -28.03 14.68 36.36
C ASP A 190 -28.86 15.89 36.79
N ASP A 191 -29.25 15.93 38.06
CA ASP A 191 -30.02 17.02 38.65
C ASP A 191 -29.13 17.79 39.63
N GLY A 192 -28.20 18.61 39.13
CA GLY A 192 -27.32 19.44 39.98
C GLY A 192 -26.34 18.64 40.86
N ALA A 193 -25.92 17.45 40.41
CA ALA A 193 -24.96 16.61 41.14
C ALA A 193 -23.52 16.68 40.60
N ASP A 194 -23.31 17.39 39.48
CA ASP A 194 -22.01 17.63 38.84
C ASP A 194 -21.27 16.34 38.51
N VAL A 195 -21.96 15.38 37.89
CA VAL A 195 -21.44 14.02 37.65
C VAL A 195 -20.20 14.04 36.74
N HIS A 196 -19.18 13.25 37.07
CA HIS A 196 -18.08 12.95 36.16
C HIS A 196 -18.37 11.68 35.37
N ILE A 197 -18.45 11.79 34.05
CA ILE A 197 -18.77 10.73 33.10
C ILE A 197 -17.53 10.48 32.25
N LEU A 198 -16.83 9.38 32.51
CA LEU A 198 -15.48 9.12 31.99
C LEU A 198 -15.46 7.80 31.20
N ASP A 199 -14.89 7.78 30.01
CA ASP A 199 -14.63 6.52 29.29
C ASP A 199 -15.90 5.65 29.10
N CYS A 200 -17.03 6.31 28.85
CA CYS A 200 -18.35 5.68 28.77
C CYS A 200 -18.90 5.64 27.35
N GLU A 201 -19.78 4.68 27.10
CA GLU A 201 -20.50 4.51 25.84
C GLU A 201 -22.01 4.62 26.09
N PHE A 202 -22.69 5.52 25.38
CA PHE A 202 -24.13 5.68 25.41
C PHE A 202 -24.73 5.33 24.05
N SER A 203 -25.55 4.28 24.00
CA SER A 203 -26.11 3.82 22.73
C SER A 203 -27.56 3.35 22.75
N GLY A 204 -28.33 3.71 21.73
CA GLY A 204 -29.73 3.25 21.62
C GLY A 204 -30.63 3.74 22.77
N ASN A 205 -30.25 4.79 23.50
CA ASN A 205 -31.09 5.33 24.56
C ASN A 205 -32.15 6.27 23.97
N SER A 206 -33.37 6.19 24.49
CA SER A 206 -34.52 6.93 23.96
C SER A 206 -35.22 7.70 25.07
N ALA A 207 -35.57 8.96 24.80
CA ALA A 207 -36.26 9.83 25.74
C ALA A 207 -37.52 10.43 25.12
N GLY A 208 -38.62 10.43 25.88
CA GLY A 208 -39.90 11.08 25.55
C GLY A 208 -39.85 12.62 25.59
N GLY A 209 -38.75 13.16 26.11
CA GLY A 209 -38.49 14.58 26.36
C GLY A 209 -37.14 14.99 25.77
N SER A 210 -36.20 15.43 26.61
CA SER A 210 -34.91 15.98 26.17
C SER A 210 -33.75 15.04 26.53
N GLY A 211 -32.69 15.03 25.72
CA GLY A 211 -31.47 14.27 26.02
C GLY A 211 -31.69 12.77 25.91
N GLY A 212 -31.64 12.21 24.70
CA GLY A 212 -31.88 10.76 24.49
C GLY A 212 -30.96 9.89 25.34
N ALA A 213 -29.69 10.25 25.45
CA ALA A 213 -28.73 9.67 26.38
C ALA A 213 -28.67 10.41 27.72
N ILE A 214 -28.23 11.67 27.72
CA ILE A 214 -27.98 12.43 28.95
C ILE A 214 -28.85 13.66 29.00
N TYR A 215 -29.44 13.92 30.15
CA TYR A 215 -30.00 15.23 30.48
C TYR A 215 -29.38 15.73 31.76
N TYR A 216 -28.82 16.93 31.71
CA TYR A 216 -28.25 17.60 32.87
C TYR A 216 -29.02 18.89 33.16
N ASN A 217 -29.33 19.10 34.44
CA ASN A 217 -30.13 20.20 34.93
C ASN A 217 -29.35 20.96 35.99
N ASN A 218 -28.99 22.20 35.71
CA ASN A 218 -28.28 23.05 36.68
C ASN A 218 -27.04 22.38 37.29
N SER A 219 -26.20 21.77 36.45
CA SER A 219 -24.98 21.08 36.87
C SER A 219 -23.77 21.45 36.01
N GLY A 220 -22.58 21.34 36.59
CA GLY A 220 -21.27 21.36 35.97
C GLY A 220 -20.77 19.95 35.60
N THR A 221 -21.64 19.10 35.04
CA THR A 221 -21.30 17.75 34.58
C THR A 221 -20.06 17.75 33.68
N GLU A 222 -19.13 16.82 33.91
CA GLU A 222 -17.96 16.61 33.07
C GLU A 222 -18.14 15.33 32.24
N ILE A 223 -17.96 15.44 30.92
CA ILE A 223 -18.03 14.33 29.97
C ILE A 223 -16.68 14.23 29.25
N LEU A 224 -15.96 13.14 29.50
CA LEU A 224 -14.60 12.94 29.01
C LEU A 224 -14.45 11.57 28.34
N ARG A 225 -13.87 11.54 27.14
CA ARG A 225 -13.59 10.30 26.39
C ARG A 225 -14.82 9.39 26.25
N CYS A 226 -15.96 9.99 25.93
CA CYS A 226 -17.22 9.27 25.81
C CYS A 226 -17.68 9.15 24.35
N THR A 227 -18.40 8.09 24.04
CA THR A 227 -19.00 7.86 22.71
C THR A 227 -20.52 7.78 22.81
N PHE A 228 -21.22 8.53 21.96
CA PHE A 228 -22.68 8.62 21.91
C PHE A 228 -23.19 8.30 20.52
N TYR A 229 -24.01 7.25 20.39
CA TYR A 229 -24.57 6.92 19.08
C TYR A 229 -25.94 6.27 19.10
N ASN A 230 -26.71 6.50 18.04
CA ASN A 230 -28.08 5.98 17.90
C ASN A 230 -28.96 6.33 19.11
N ASN A 231 -28.70 7.44 19.80
CA ASN A 231 -29.58 7.93 20.86
C ASN A 231 -30.63 8.85 20.25
N GLU A 232 -31.84 8.83 20.79
CA GLU A 232 -32.97 9.52 20.19
C GLU A 232 -33.91 10.21 21.19
N THR A 233 -34.60 11.25 20.70
CA THR A 233 -35.73 11.88 21.41
C THR A 233 -37.02 11.72 20.60
N THR A 234 -38.12 11.34 21.25
CA THR A 234 -39.46 11.13 20.65
C THR A 234 -40.53 11.82 21.52
N PRO A 235 -41.75 12.19 21.08
CA PRO A 235 -42.19 12.96 19.90
C PRO A 235 -41.78 14.47 19.95
N PRO A 236 -42.05 15.28 18.90
CA PRO A 236 -41.62 16.69 18.84
C PRO A 236 -42.28 17.56 19.92
N GLY A 237 -41.47 18.28 20.73
CA GLY A 237 -41.99 19.20 21.75
C GLY A 237 -41.08 19.54 22.95
N SER A 238 -39.84 19.05 22.98
CA SER A 238 -38.89 19.27 24.09
C SER A 238 -37.68 20.12 23.67
N LEU A 239 -36.69 20.32 24.57
CA LEU A 239 -35.44 21.05 24.27
C LEU A 239 -34.61 20.36 23.17
N GLY A 240 -34.90 19.09 22.85
CA GLY A 240 -34.16 18.30 21.87
C GLY A 240 -32.95 17.58 22.46
N GLY A 241 -31.85 17.48 21.70
CA GLY A 241 -30.62 16.79 22.10
C GLY A 241 -30.76 15.28 21.97
N GLY A 242 -30.54 14.74 20.76
CA GLY A 242 -30.66 13.29 20.52
C GLY A 242 -29.71 12.48 21.40
N ALA A 243 -28.50 13.00 21.66
CA ALA A 243 -27.61 12.46 22.69
C ALA A 243 -27.75 13.22 24.02
N THR A 244 -27.35 14.49 24.05
CA THR A 244 -27.27 15.25 25.31
C THR A 244 -28.12 16.51 25.26
N ALA A 245 -28.76 16.83 26.38
CA ALA A 245 -29.47 18.08 26.52
C ALA A 245 -29.26 18.71 27.89
N GLY A 246 -29.27 20.03 27.90
CA GLY A 246 -29.01 20.84 29.08
C GLY A 246 -30.01 21.96 29.28
N PHE A 247 -30.36 22.22 30.54
CA PHE A 247 -31.04 23.44 30.97
C PHE A 247 -30.24 24.09 32.12
N GLY A 248 -29.86 25.36 31.93
CA GLY A 248 -28.98 26.07 32.86
C GLY A 248 -29.68 27.09 33.76
N HIS A 249 -28.97 27.51 34.82
CA HIS A 249 -29.44 28.52 35.77
C HIS A 249 -29.43 29.93 35.13
N ASN A 250 -30.57 30.59 35.14
CA ASN A 250 -30.72 31.97 34.70
C ASN A 250 -30.06 32.93 35.72
N GLY A 251 -28.75 33.20 35.60
CA GLY A 251 -28.10 34.36 36.22
C GLY A 251 -26.92 34.14 37.18
N THR A 252 -26.38 32.93 37.34
CA THR A 252 -25.13 32.69 38.08
C THR A 252 -24.00 32.29 37.14
N THR A 253 -22.98 33.13 37.04
CA THR A 253 -21.74 32.89 36.29
C THR A 253 -20.93 31.80 36.99
N GLY A 254 -20.62 30.67 36.35
CA GLY A 254 -19.52 29.79 36.82
C GLY A 254 -19.64 28.27 36.72
N GLU A 255 -20.80 27.69 36.41
CA GLU A 255 -20.95 26.22 36.27
C GLU A 255 -21.14 25.88 34.79
N TYR A 256 -20.12 25.25 34.19
CA TYR A 256 -20.07 24.96 32.76
C TYR A 256 -19.90 23.45 32.56
N VAL A 257 -20.80 22.84 31.79
CA VAL A 257 -20.60 21.46 31.32
C VAL A 257 -19.38 21.41 30.41
N THR A 258 -18.48 20.48 30.68
CA THR A 258 -17.29 20.23 29.86
C THR A 258 -17.49 18.95 29.07
N ILE A 259 -17.20 19.00 27.77
CA ILE A 259 -17.29 17.86 26.86
C ILE A 259 -15.98 17.80 26.10
N THR A 260 -15.17 16.78 26.39
CA THR A 260 -13.80 16.67 25.89
C THR A 260 -13.52 15.29 25.33
N ASN A 261 -12.86 15.20 24.18
CA ASN A 261 -12.52 13.92 23.53
C ASN A 261 -13.72 13.02 23.27
N CYS A 262 -14.87 13.59 22.92
CA CYS A 262 -16.10 12.83 22.74
C CYS A 262 -16.45 12.65 21.27
N LEU A 263 -17.03 11.49 20.95
CA LEU A 263 -17.57 11.18 19.64
C LEU A 263 -19.10 11.10 19.71
N PHE A 264 -19.78 11.88 18.87
CA PHE A 264 -21.24 11.87 18.72
C PHE A 264 -21.60 11.52 17.28
N TYR A 265 -22.25 10.39 17.05
CA TYR A 265 -22.69 10.04 15.70
C TYR A 265 -24.04 9.36 15.61
N ALA A 266 -24.75 9.59 14.50
CA ALA A 266 -26.06 8.98 14.25
C ALA A 266 -27.08 9.18 15.40
N ASN A 267 -26.97 10.28 16.16
CA ASN A 267 -27.97 10.63 17.15
C ASN A 267 -29.08 11.46 16.49
N VAL A 268 -30.31 11.24 16.92
CA VAL A 268 -31.50 11.80 16.27
C VAL A 268 -32.33 12.60 17.26
N SER A 269 -32.61 13.86 16.93
CA SER A 269 -33.61 14.66 17.63
C SER A 269 -34.78 15.01 16.74
N ASN A 270 -35.99 14.69 17.22
CA ASN A 270 -37.22 15.19 16.60
C ASN A 270 -37.48 16.69 16.89
N SER A 271 -36.49 17.46 17.34
CA SER A 271 -36.58 18.90 17.61
C SER A 271 -35.27 19.60 17.23
N TRP A 272 -34.50 20.13 18.19
CA TRP A 272 -33.21 20.81 17.96
C TRP A 272 -32.05 19.98 18.48
N GLY A 273 -30.84 20.16 17.95
CA GLY A 273 -29.66 19.49 18.51
C GLY A 273 -29.69 17.99 18.25
N GLY A 274 -29.26 17.54 17.06
CA GLY A 274 -29.25 16.11 16.73
C GLY A 274 -28.37 15.32 17.70
N ALA A 275 -27.16 15.83 17.98
CA ALA A 275 -26.36 15.36 19.12
C ALA A 275 -26.67 16.15 20.39
N ILE A 276 -26.40 17.45 20.41
CA ILE A 276 -26.43 18.26 21.64
C ILE A 276 -27.41 19.43 21.50
N SER A 277 -28.26 19.63 22.52
CA SER A 277 -29.09 20.84 22.65
C SER A 277 -28.91 21.52 24.01
N GLY A 278 -28.55 22.80 24.01
CA GLY A 278 -28.42 23.61 25.22
C GLY A 278 -29.35 24.81 25.22
N ASN A 279 -30.17 24.97 26.26
CA ASN A 279 -30.95 26.18 26.50
C ASN A 279 -30.50 26.86 27.78
N GLN A 280 -29.98 28.08 27.67
CA GLN A 280 -29.31 28.81 28.76
C GLN A 280 -28.10 28.04 29.36
N VAL A 281 -27.49 27.14 28.57
CA VAL A 281 -26.28 26.39 28.93
C VAL A 281 -25.12 26.83 28.03
N TYR A 282 -23.91 26.85 28.60
CA TYR A 282 -22.71 27.33 27.93
C TYR A 282 -21.61 26.26 27.93
N PRO A 283 -21.78 25.13 27.21
CA PRO A 283 -20.80 24.05 27.27
C PRO A 283 -19.45 24.49 26.71
N THR A 284 -18.37 23.97 27.31
CA THR A 284 -17.05 23.98 26.70
C THR A 284 -16.82 22.63 26.03
N ILE A 285 -16.79 22.64 24.70
CA ILE A 285 -16.62 21.49 23.84
C ILE A 285 -15.22 21.57 23.22
N THR A 286 -14.39 20.57 23.47
CA THR A 286 -13.00 20.55 23.04
C THR A 286 -12.63 19.20 22.46
N ASN A 287 -11.95 19.15 21.32
CA ASN A 287 -11.48 17.90 20.72
C ASN A 287 -12.61 16.87 20.60
N CYS A 288 -13.74 17.28 20.04
CA CYS A 288 -14.89 16.39 19.83
C CYS A 288 -15.17 16.22 18.33
N THR A 289 -15.74 15.07 17.97
CA THR A 289 -16.21 14.81 16.61
C THR A 289 -17.72 14.59 16.65
N PHE A 290 -18.44 15.37 15.84
CA PHE A 290 -19.87 15.25 15.61
C PHE A 290 -20.10 14.86 14.15
N ALA A 291 -20.68 13.70 13.91
CA ALA A 291 -20.91 13.24 12.55
C ALA A 291 -22.25 12.55 12.34
N ASP A 292 -22.88 12.78 11.19
CA ASP A 292 -24.11 12.07 10.80
C ASP A 292 -25.26 12.16 11.83
N ASN A 293 -25.30 13.21 12.65
CA ASN A 293 -26.41 13.46 13.59
C ASN A 293 -27.53 14.25 12.91
N GLU A 294 -28.77 13.97 13.29
CA GLU A 294 -29.95 14.51 12.64
C GLU A 294 -30.86 15.24 13.64
N ALA A 295 -31.27 16.46 13.29
CA ALA A 295 -32.33 17.20 13.94
C ALA A 295 -33.48 17.48 12.96
N SER A 296 -34.72 17.54 13.44
CA SER A 296 -35.85 17.94 12.59
C SER A 296 -35.97 19.45 12.37
N ILE A 297 -35.36 20.27 13.23
CA ILE A 297 -35.48 21.74 13.19
C ILE A 297 -34.16 22.42 12.85
N ASN A 298 -33.18 22.46 13.77
CA ASN A 298 -31.84 23.05 13.54
C ASN A 298 -30.78 22.38 14.41
N GLY A 299 -29.52 22.52 14.01
CA GLY A 299 -28.33 22.12 14.75
C GLY A 299 -28.18 20.62 14.84
N GLY A 300 -27.91 19.95 13.73
CA GLY A 300 -27.62 18.52 13.68
C GLY A 300 -26.53 18.11 14.66
N ALA A 301 -25.39 18.82 14.71
CA ALA A 301 -24.39 18.56 15.76
C ALA A 301 -24.77 19.27 17.06
N PHE A 302 -24.95 20.60 17.02
CA PHE A 302 -25.20 21.39 18.22
C PHE A 302 -26.24 22.48 17.98
N HIS A 303 -27.22 22.55 18.88
CA HIS A 303 -28.10 23.71 19.02
C HIS A 303 -27.88 24.40 20.36
N GLY A 304 -27.72 25.73 20.34
CA GLY A 304 -27.60 26.55 21.53
C GLY A 304 -28.47 27.80 21.46
N ASN A 305 -29.30 28.03 22.48
CA ASN A 305 -30.03 29.29 22.65
C ASN A 305 -29.62 29.95 23.97
N VAL A 306 -28.91 31.08 23.88
CA VAL A 306 -28.18 31.66 25.00
C VAL A 306 -28.32 33.19 25.08
N ASN A 307 -28.53 33.72 26.29
CA ASN A 307 -28.85 35.15 26.51
C ASN A 307 -27.74 35.95 27.21
N SER A 308 -26.89 35.34 28.06
CA SER A 308 -25.90 36.07 28.89
C SER A 308 -24.46 35.60 28.74
N GLU A 309 -24.21 34.30 28.56
CA GLU A 309 -22.89 33.73 28.23
C GLU A 309 -22.97 32.97 26.89
N ALA A 310 -21.91 32.31 26.45
CA ALA A 310 -21.89 31.58 25.18
C ALA A 310 -21.05 30.29 25.26
N PRO A 311 -21.39 29.28 24.45
CA PRO A 311 -20.58 28.06 24.31
C PRO A 311 -19.20 28.37 23.74
N ARG A 312 -18.24 27.49 24.04
CA ARG A 312 -16.91 27.47 23.43
C ARG A 312 -16.72 26.14 22.74
N ILE A 313 -16.49 26.14 21.44
CA ILE A 313 -16.31 24.92 20.64
C ILE A 313 -14.94 25.02 19.98
N ARG A 314 -14.01 24.13 20.33
CA ARG A 314 -12.63 24.22 19.87
C ARG A 314 -12.04 22.89 19.47
N ASN A 315 -11.05 22.92 18.57
CA ASN A 315 -10.34 21.72 18.09
C ASN A 315 -11.31 20.60 17.67
N SER A 316 -12.48 20.93 17.12
CA SER A 316 -13.57 19.95 16.95
C SER A 316 -14.02 19.84 15.50
N ILE A 317 -14.52 18.66 15.12
CA ILE A 317 -15.04 18.40 13.77
C ILE A 317 -16.56 18.27 13.83
N CYS A 318 -17.26 18.99 12.95
CA CYS A 318 -18.70 18.87 12.72
C CYS A 318 -18.92 18.58 11.22
N TRP A 319 -19.30 17.34 10.88
CA TRP A 319 -19.38 16.91 9.49
C TRP A 319 -20.50 15.93 9.20
N GLY A 320 -21.32 16.20 8.18
CA GLY A 320 -22.40 15.31 7.77
C GLY A 320 -23.64 15.41 8.65
N ASN A 321 -23.76 16.44 9.48
CA ASN A 321 -24.92 16.61 10.36
C ASN A 321 -26.04 17.38 9.65
N SER A 322 -27.29 17.06 9.98
CA SER A 322 -28.49 17.60 9.33
C SER A 322 -29.44 18.25 10.34
N PRO A 323 -30.08 19.40 10.03
CA PRO A 323 -30.05 20.09 8.75
C PRO A 323 -28.85 21.04 8.58
N ASP A 324 -28.18 21.39 9.68
CA ASP A 324 -27.00 22.25 9.73
C ASP A 324 -26.05 21.76 10.82
N GLU A 325 -24.75 22.01 10.67
CA GLU A 325 -23.75 21.58 11.65
C GLU A 325 -23.99 22.23 13.03
N LEU A 326 -23.95 23.56 13.07
CA LEU A 326 -24.07 24.34 14.30
C LEU A 326 -25.15 25.41 14.19
N ASN A 327 -26.11 25.39 15.13
CA ASN A 327 -27.13 26.41 15.28
C ASN A 327 -27.02 27.13 16.62
N ILE A 328 -26.35 28.28 16.65
CA ILE A 328 -26.10 29.03 17.89
C ILE A 328 -26.79 30.39 17.81
N VAL A 329 -27.84 30.57 18.61
CA VAL A 329 -28.54 31.84 18.78
C VAL A 329 -28.04 32.49 20.06
N THR A 330 -27.24 33.55 19.92
CA THR A 330 -26.67 34.29 21.05
C THR A 330 -26.61 35.79 20.81
N ALA A 331 -26.79 36.58 21.88
CA ALA A 331 -26.44 37.99 21.92
C ALA A 331 -25.06 38.26 22.56
N SER A 332 -24.38 37.20 23.03
CA SER A 332 -23.13 37.29 23.77
C SER A 332 -21.92 37.41 22.85
N THR A 333 -20.96 38.26 23.24
CA THR A 333 -19.68 38.43 22.53
C THR A 333 -18.63 37.40 22.94
N TYR A 334 -18.95 36.50 23.88
CA TYR A 334 -18.02 35.48 24.40
C TYR A 334 -18.05 34.16 23.63
N LEU A 335 -18.87 34.07 22.56
CA LEU A 335 -18.90 32.92 21.66
C LEU A 335 -17.53 32.72 21.02
N ASP A 336 -17.02 31.50 21.10
CA ASP A 336 -15.73 31.14 20.52
C ASP A 336 -15.83 29.77 19.85
N VAL A 337 -15.94 29.79 18.52
CA VAL A 337 -15.82 28.59 17.69
C VAL A 337 -14.51 28.71 16.91
N SER A 338 -13.44 28.08 17.41
CA SER A 338 -12.10 28.25 16.85
C SER A 338 -11.36 26.94 16.68
N TYR A 339 -10.52 26.83 15.64
CA TYR A 339 -9.81 25.60 15.31
C TYR A 339 -10.77 24.42 15.07
N CYS A 340 -11.87 24.66 14.36
CA CYS A 340 -12.85 23.63 14.02
C CYS A 340 -12.92 23.37 12.52
N ASP A 341 -13.23 22.13 12.14
CA ASP A 341 -13.64 21.79 10.77
C ASP A 341 -15.15 21.64 10.73
N ILE A 342 -15.83 22.51 9.99
CA ILE A 342 -17.29 22.62 10.00
C ILE A 342 -17.79 22.58 8.57
N GLN A 343 -18.56 21.54 8.24
CA GLN A 343 -19.16 21.39 6.92
C GLN A 343 -20.04 22.59 6.56
N GLY A 344 -19.84 23.15 5.37
CA GLY A 344 -20.55 24.37 4.94
C GLY A 344 -19.95 25.66 5.50
N GLY A 345 -18.99 25.57 6.43
CA GLY A 345 -18.25 26.68 7.02
C GLY A 345 -18.97 27.36 8.18
N TRP A 346 -18.20 28.10 8.98
CA TRP A 346 -18.69 28.88 10.10
C TRP A 346 -18.47 30.38 9.90
N THR A 347 -19.56 31.16 9.96
CA THR A 347 -19.52 32.63 9.78
C THR A 347 -19.67 33.40 11.09
N GLY A 348 -19.80 32.72 12.22
CA GLY A 348 -19.94 33.34 13.53
C GLY A 348 -18.61 33.76 14.15
N ALA A 349 -18.61 34.01 15.46
CA ALA A 349 -17.41 34.40 16.20
C ALA A 349 -16.42 33.22 16.35
N GLY A 350 -15.12 33.56 16.44
CA GLY A 350 -14.01 32.61 16.52
C GLY A 350 -13.09 32.69 15.29
N SER A 351 -12.06 31.83 15.22
CA SER A 351 -10.97 31.94 14.25
C SER A 351 -10.31 30.59 13.93
N ASN A 352 -9.59 30.52 12.81
CA ASN A 352 -8.85 29.33 12.38
C ASN A 352 -9.73 28.10 12.12
N ASN A 353 -10.97 28.33 11.66
CA ASN A 353 -11.85 27.25 11.23
C ASN A 353 -11.62 26.91 9.76
N ILE A 354 -11.79 25.64 9.42
CA ILE A 354 -11.76 25.12 8.06
C ILE A 354 -13.12 24.52 7.67
N ASN A 355 -13.30 24.27 6.38
CA ASN A 355 -14.45 23.60 5.80
C ASN A 355 -13.91 22.74 4.65
N GLN A 356 -13.27 21.65 5.01
CA GLN A 356 -12.70 20.69 4.06
C GLN A 356 -13.14 19.30 4.47
N ASN A 357 -13.15 18.33 3.55
CA ASN A 357 -13.52 16.97 3.94
C ASN A 357 -12.51 16.46 4.99
N PRO A 358 -12.94 16.03 6.20
CA PRO A 358 -12.04 15.54 7.23
C PRO A 358 -11.31 14.25 6.83
N LEU A 359 -11.69 13.61 5.72
CA LEU A 359 -11.14 12.34 5.25
C LEU A 359 -11.23 11.28 6.36
N PHE A 360 -12.42 11.09 6.94
CA PHE A 360 -12.62 10.00 7.87
C PHE A 360 -12.39 8.64 7.19
N LYS A 361 -11.87 7.67 7.93
CA LYS A 361 -11.69 6.28 7.46
C LYS A 361 -12.99 5.65 6.94
N GLY A 362 -14.15 6.19 7.33
CA GLY A 362 -15.46 5.85 6.76
C GLY A 362 -16.22 4.80 7.58
N GLY A 363 -17.46 4.52 7.16
CA GLY A 363 -18.40 3.74 7.98
C GLY A 363 -18.68 4.46 9.30
N THR A 364 -18.52 3.76 10.43
CA THR A 364 -18.61 4.35 11.78
C THR A 364 -17.23 4.66 12.39
N ASN A 365 -16.17 4.66 11.57
CA ASN A 365 -14.81 4.95 12.01
C ASN A 365 -14.44 6.40 11.65
N TYR A 366 -14.49 7.27 12.65
CA TYR A 366 -14.25 8.71 12.50
C TYR A 366 -12.80 9.12 12.84
N ARG A 367 -11.86 8.17 12.80
CA ARG A 367 -10.43 8.50 12.75
C ARG A 367 -10.09 9.13 11.41
N LEU A 368 -9.11 10.02 11.41
CA LEU A 368 -8.64 10.72 10.21
C LEU A 368 -7.79 9.77 9.35
N GLN A 369 -7.87 9.94 8.03
CA GLN A 369 -6.95 9.35 7.06
C GLN A 369 -5.73 10.26 6.87
N MET A 370 -4.60 9.65 6.48
CA MET A 370 -3.41 10.36 6.03
C MET A 370 -3.73 11.41 4.96
N GLY A 371 -3.21 12.61 5.15
CA GLY A 371 -3.51 13.76 4.28
C GLY A 371 -4.80 14.50 4.63
N SER A 372 -5.49 14.12 5.71
CA SER A 372 -6.62 14.88 6.24
C SER A 372 -6.24 16.33 6.56
N PRO A 373 -7.07 17.31 6.20
CA PRO A 373 -6.84 18.72 6.56
C PRO A 373 -6.99 18.99 8.06
N CYS A 374 -7.52 18.03 8.83
CA CYS A 374 -7.70 18.13 10.29
C CYS A 374 -6.46 17.70 11.08
N ILE A 375 -5.48 17.06 10.44
CA ILE A 375 -4.23 16.62 11.08
C ILE A 375 -3.30 17.83 11.29
N ASP A 376 -2.74 17.95 12.49
CA ASP A 376 -1.80 19.00 12.91
C ASP A 376 -2.32 20.46 12.75
N THR A 377 -3.65 20.65 12.72
CA THR A 377 -4.26 21.97 12.49
C THR A 377 -5.04 22.52 13.68
N GLY A 378 -5.21 21.75 14.74
CA GLY A 378 -5.75 22.20 16.01
C GLY A 378 -4.79 23.09 16.81
N SER A 379 -5.21 23.45 18.03
CA SER A 379 -4.42 24.27 18.94
C SER A 379 -4.08 23.52 20.22
N ASP A 380 -2.78 23.35 20.47
CA ASP A 380 -2.23 22.72 21.68
C ASP A 380 -2.63 23.47 22.97
N ALA A 381 -2.98 24.76 22.87
CA ALA A 381 -3.39 25.56 24.01
C ALA A 381 -4.74 25.11 24.62
N TYR A 382 -5.54 24.40 23.83
CA TYR A 382 -6.85 23.89 24.26
C TYR A 382 -6.88 22.37 24.35
N ALA A 383 -5.94 21.67 23.70
CA ALA A 383 -5.98 20.22 23.57
C ALA A 383 -5.69 19.51 24.91
N PRO A 384 -6.41 18.43 25.23
CA PRO A 384 -6.07 17.54 26.34
C PRO A 384 -4.84 16.68 26.00
N ASP A 385 -4.20 16.13 27.04
CA ASP A 385 -2.95 15.36 26.94
C ASP A 385 -3.08 14.06 26.13
N ASP A 386 -4.26 13.46 26.09
CA ASP A 386 -4.54 12.22 25.35
C ASP A 386 -5.84 12.36 24.55
N ASP A 387 -6.09 11.44 23.61
CA ASP A 387 -7.30 11.37 22.79
C ASP A 387 -8.37 10.39 23.31
N LEU A 388 -9.40 10.13 22.50
CA LEU A 388 -10.46 9.17 22.84
C LEU A 388 -9.97 7.72 22.93
N ASP A 389 -8.90 7.35 22.21
CA ASP A 389 -8.25 6.04 22.31
C ASP A 389 -7.19 5.95 23.41
N GLY A 390 -6.86 7.09 24.03
CA GLY A 390 -5.76 7.22 24.99
C GLY A 390 -4.39 7.37 24.33
N GLN A 391 -4.34 7.78 23.06
CA GLN A 391 -3.11 8.19 22.38
C GLN A 391 -2.72 9.60 22.82
N SER A 392 -1.45 9.79 23.18
CA SER A 392 -0.95 11.08 23.66
C SER A 392 -0.91 12.13 22.55
N ARG A 393 -1.10 13.40 22.93
CA ARG A 393 -1.10 14.58 22.07
C ARG A 393 -0.03 15.62 22.47
N PRO A 394 0.46 16.44 21.53
CA PRO A 394 0.27 16.31 20.09
C PRO A 394 1.20 15.24 19.48
N GLN A 395 0.75 14.57 18.42
CA GLN A 395 1.61 13.77 17.53
C GLN A 395 1.98 14.58 16.29
N ASP A 396 3.07 14.21 15.60
CA ASP A 396 3.40 14.78 14.28
C ASP A 396 2.72 13.93 13.22
N GLY A 397 1.39 14.08 13.11
CA GLY A 397 0.52 13.22 12.30
C GLY A 397 0.74 13.40 10.80
N ASN A 398 1.26 14.53 10.36
CA ASN A 398 1.60 14.83 8.96
C ASN A 398 3.11 14.66 8.64
N ASN A 399 3.94 14.41 9.66
CA ASN A 399 5.39 14.22 9.58
C ASN A 399 6.14 15.39 8.93
N ASP A 400 5.70 16.63 9.21
CA ASP A 400 6.37 17.87 8.81
C ASP A 400 7.45 18.35 9.80
N GLY A 401 7.58 17.65 10.94
CA GLY A 401 8.51 17.94 12.02
C GLY A 401 7.95 18.89 13.09
N THR A 402 6.68 19.28 13.01
CA THR A 402 6.02 20.22 13.93
C THR A 402 4.72 19.63 14.48
N PRO A 403 4.78 18.81 15.55
CA PRO A 403 3.59 18.20 16.12
C PRO A 403 2.62 19.27 16.64
N ARG A 404 1.34 19.15 16.27
CA ARG A 404 0.22 19.97 16.75
C ARG A 404 -0.98 19.07 16.98
N ALA A 405 -1.84 19.45 17.92
CA ALA A 405 -3.04 18.66 18.18
C ALA A 405 -3.94 18.60 16.94
N ASP A 406 -4.56 17.46 16.69
CA ASP A 406 -5.54 17.33 15.62
C ASP A 406 -6.87 17.99 16.00
N MET A 407 -7.64 18.36 14.98
CA MET A 407 -9.07 18.63 15.18
C MET A 407 -9.82 17.30 15.33
N GLY A 408 -10.74 17.24 16.28
CA GLY A 408 -11.61 16.08 16.51
C GLY A 408 -11.25 15.25 17.74
N ALA A 409 -11.95 14.13 17.89
CA ALA A 409 -11.86 13.24 19.05
C ALA A 409 -10.60 12.37 19.07
N TYR A 410 -10.01 12.10 17.91
CA TYR A 410 -8.86 11.22 17.74
C TYR A 410 -7.61 12.01 17.37
N GLU A 411 -6.45 11.52 17.78
CA GLU A 411 -5.15 11.99 17.26
C GLU A 411 -4.68 11.02 16.17
N ALA A 412 -4.15 11.54 15.07
CA ALA A 412 -3.58 10.76 14.00
C ALA A 412 -2.10 10.47 14.32
N GLU A 413 -1.73 9.20 14.26
CA GLU A 413 -0.33 8.78 14.28
C GLU A 413 0.16 8.65 12.83
N TYR A 414 1.27 9.31 12.50
CA TYR A 414 1.87 9.15 11.18
C TYR A 414 2.35 7.71 10.96
N THR A 415 1.70 6.98 10.05
CA THR A 415 2.14 5.67 9.61
C THR A 415 2.86 5.76 8.27
N ASN A 416 4.19 5.54 8.28
CA ASN A 416 4.97 5.48 7.04
C ASN A 416 4.84 4.12 6.36
N VAL A 417 3.64 3.75 5.94
CA VAL A 417 3.40 2.58 5.09
C VAL A 417 3.13 3.06 3.66
N ASP A 418 3.63 2.36 2.65
CA ASP A 418 3.41 2.70 1.23
C ASP A 418 3.48 1.41 0.40
N LEU A 419 2.37 0.70 0.28
CA LEU A 419 2.26 -0.47 -0.57
C LEU A 419 2.19 -0.02 -2.04
N SER A 420 2.90 -0.75 -2.89
CA SER A 420 2.85 -0.49 -4.32
C SER A 420 3.08 -1.79 -5.08
N VAL A 421 2.26 -2.03 -6.09
CA VAL A 421 2.44 -3.17 -6.97
C VAL A 421 3.59 -2.84 -7.92
N LEU A 422 4.70 -3.56 -7.79
CA LEU A 422 5.91 -3.29 -8.57
C LEU A 422 5.86 -3.91 -9.96
N ALA A 423 5.38 -5.15 -10.07
CA ALA A 423 5.37 -5.88 -11.33
C ALA A 423 4.32 -6.98 -11.35
N ILE A 424 3.82 -7.25 -12.55
CA ILE A 424 3.20 -8.52 -12.92
C ILE A 424 4.16 -9.22 -13.88
N THR A 425 4.75 -10.32 -13.46
CA THR A 425 5.55 -11.20 -14.32
C THR A 425 4.75 -12.47 -14.64
N LYS A 426 5.02 -13.05 -15.80
CA LYS A 426 4.30 -14.24 -16.29
C LYS A 426 5.26 -15.18 -17.00
N THR A 427 5.05 -16.47 -16.76
CA THR A 427 5.81 -17.55 -17.41
C THR A 427 4.85 -18.66 -17.83
N PRO A 428 4.79 -19.03 -19.12
CA PRO A 428 5.51 -18.42 -20.24
C PRO A 428 5.02 -17.00 -20.57
N TYR A 429 5.85 -16.21 -21.28
CA TYR A 429 5.48 -14.83 -21.66
C TYR A 429 4.33 -14.76 -22.68
N TYR A 430 4.22 -15.79 -23.54
CA TYR A 430 3.15 -16.00 -24.50
C TYR A 430 2.50 -17.38 -24.27
N PRO A 431 1.59 -17.51 -23.29
CA PRO A 431 0.94 -18.80 -23.03
C PRO A 431 0.02 -19.20 -24.18
N ARG A 432 -0.08 -20.50 -24.44
CA ARG A 432 -1.06 -21.03 -25.38
C ARG A 432 -2.44 -21.06 -24.76
N ALA A 433 -3.47 -21.01 -25.60
CA ALA A 433 -4.83 -21.31 -25.14
C ALA A 433 -4.88 -22.73 -24.55
N GLY A 434 -5.37 -22.86 -23.31
CA GLY A 434 -5.39 -24.11 -22.55
C GLY A 434 -4.09 -24.42 -21.79
N GLU A 435 -3.02 -23.64 -21.97
CA GLU A 435 -1.78 -23.78 -21.20
C GLU A 435 -1.87 -23.00 -19.87
N SER A 436 -1.37 -23.61 -18.80
CA SER A 436 -1.23 -22.94 -17.50
C SER A 436 -0.04 -21.99 -17.53
N MET A 437 -0.28 -20.70 -17.32
CA MET A 437 0.77 -19.73 -17.02
C MET A 437 0.90 -19.55 -15.51
N SER A 438 2.13 -19.42 -15.05
CA SER A 438 2.45 -18.91 -13.72
C SER A 438 2.52 -17.39 -13.79
N VAL A 439 1.73 -16.71 -12.97
CA VAL A 439 1.74 -15.26 -12.80
C VAL A 439 2.29 -14.95 -11.42
N THR A 440 3.30 -14.09 -11.37
CA THR A 440 3.85 -13.56 -10.13
C THR A 440 3.58 -12.07 -10.05
N VAL A 441 2.88 -11.65 -8.99
CA VAL A 441 2.66 -10.24 -8.67
C VAL A 441 3.56 -9.89 -7.49
N SER A 442 4.44 -8.90 -7.66
CA SER A 442 5.28 -8.38 -6.58
C SER A 442 4.72 -7.08 -6.03
N VAL A 443 4.71 -6.97 -4.71
CA VAL A 443 4.27 -5.79 -3.96
C VAL A 443 5.37 -5.39 -3.00
N ARG A 444 5.62 -4.09 -2.88
CA ARG A 444 6.61 -3.51 -1.99
C ARG A 444 5.95 -2.57 -1.02
N ASN A 445 6.34 -2.65 0.25
CA ASN A 445 6.14 -1.57 1.19
C ASN A 445 7.36 -0.63 1.09
N SER A 446 7.19 0.51 0.43
CA SER A 446 8.23 1.53 0.25
C SER A 446 8.40 2.43 1.47
N GLY A 447 7.44 2.40 2.40
CA GLY A 447 7.50 3.07 3.68
C GLY A 447 8.44 2.39 4.68
N THR A 448 8.63 3.00 5.85
CA THR A 448 9.49 2.47 6.93
C THR A 448 8.72 1.67 7.99
N THR A 449 7.41 1.84 8.08
CA THR A 449 6.53 1.18 9.05
C THR A 449 6.01 -0.14 8.46
N GLU A 450 5.83 -1.16 9.30
CA GLU A 450 5.25 -2.43 8.84
C GLU A 450 3.78 -2.24 8.45
N ALA A 451 3.43 -2.66 7.24
CA ALA A 451 2.05 -2.75 6.80
C ALA A 451 1.35 -3.87 7.57
N SER A 452 0.12 -3.61 8.02
CA SER A 452 -0.74 -4.64 8.61
C SER A 452 -1.24 -5.62 7.52
N SER A 453 -2.29 -6.38 7.81
CA SER A 453 -2.74 -7.40 6.86
C SER A 453 -3.47 -6.79 5.66
N PHE A 454 -3.08 -7.17 4.45
CA PHE A 454 -3.71 -6.71 3.20
C PHE A 454 -3.90 -7.86 2.21
N TYR A 455 -4.77 -7.64 1.23
CA TYR A 455 -4.91 -8.52 0.07
C TYR A 455 -4.08 -8.03 -1.10
N LEU A 456 -3.42 -8.96 -1.78
CA LEU A 456 -2.91 -8.76 -3.12
C LEU A 456 -3.84 -9.51 -4.07
N ASP A 457 -4.28 -8.85 -5.14
CA ASP A 457 -5.19 -9.38 -6.13
C ASP A 457 -4.58 -9.28 -7.53
N TRP A 458 -4.89 -10.26 -8.37
CA TRP A 458 -4.56 -10.28 -9.78
C TRP A 458 -5.81 -10.53 -10.63
N TYR A 459 -5.93 -9.77 -11.71
CA TYR A 459 -7.07 -9.81 -12.63
C TYR A 459 -6.57 -10.24 -14.00
N ALA A 460 -7.21 -11.26 -14.57
CA ALA A 460 -6.82 -11.84 -15.84
C ALA A 460 -7.19 -10.93 -17.03
N ASN A 461 -8.36 -10.31 -17.00
CA ASN A 461 -8.80 -9.46 -18.10
C ASN A 461 -9.81 -8.39 -17.68
N ARG A 462 -9.45 -7.11 -17.80
CA ARG A 462 -10.35 -5.98 -17.53
C ARG A 462 -10.20 -4.87 -18.56
N ALA A 463 -11.32 -4.20 -18.87
CA ALA A 463 -11.32 -3.01 -19.72
C ALA A 463 -10.84 -1.73 -18.99
N SER A 464 -10.93 -1.71 -17.66
CA SER A 464 -10.50 -0.60 -16.80
C SER A 464 -9.87 -1.11 -15.51
N ALA A 465 -9.10 -0.25 -14.86
CA ALA A 465 -8.52 -0.52 -13.55
C ALA A 465 -9.59 -1.00 -12.54
N PRO A 466 -9.24 -1.95 -11.65
CA PRO A 466 -10.11 -2.35 -10.55
C PRO A 466 -10.33 -1.18 -9.58
N GLY A 467 -11.53 -1.15 -8.98
CA GLY A 467 -11.86 -0.24 -7.88
C GLY A 467 -11.77 -0.95 -6.53
N VAL A 468 -11.99 -0.20 -5.46
CA VAL A 468 -12.01 -0.71 -4.07
C VAL A 468 -13.05 -1.84 -3.93
N ASN A 469 -12.71 -2.89 -3.16
CA ASN A 469 -13.53 -4.07 -2.90
C ASN A 469 -13.92 -4.90 -4.14
N GLN A 470 -13.22 -4.75 -5.26
CA GLN A 470 -13.45 -5.58 -6.44
C GLN A 470 -12.45 -6.73 -6.50
N TYR A 471 -12.73 -7.87 -5.87
CA TYR A 471 -11.78 -8.99 -5.80
C TYR A 471 -11.33 -9.55 -7.15
N GLY A 472 -10.06 -9.96 -7.23
CA GLY A 472 -9.41 -10.50 -8.42
C GLY A 472 -9.75 -11.96 -8.73
N ASP A 473 -9.39 -12.38 -9.93
CA ASP A 473 -9.50 -13.78 -10.38
C ASP A 473 -8.60 -14.71 -9.55
N GLN A 474 -7.50 -14.17 -9.02
CA GLN A 474 -6.61 -14.82 -8.07
C GLN A 474 -6.20 -13.82 -6.99
N PHE A 475 -6.09 -14.29 -5.74
CA PHE A 475 -5.73 -13.43 -4.61
C PHE A 475 -4.94 -14.19 -3.53
N GLN A 476 -4.28 -13.43 -2.66
CA GLN A 476 -3.60 -13.92 -1.47
C GLN A 476 -3.60 -12.84 -0.39
N LYS A 477 -3.95 -13.23 0.83
CA LYS A 477 -3.82 -12.39 2.02
C LYS A 477 -2.41 -12.49 2.59
N PHE A 478 -1.77 -11.35 2.84
CA PHE A 478 -0.54 -11.27 3.62
C PHE A 478 -0.89 -10.79 5.03
N SER A 479 -0.27 -11.38 6.06
CA SER A 479 -0.51 -10.98 7.46
C SER A 479 0.12 -9.64 7.81
N SER A 480 1.26 -9.33 7.19
CA SER A 480 1.98 -8.07 7.29
C SER A 480 3.02 -7.95 6.18
N LEU A 481 3.57 -6.75 5.97
CA LEU A 481 4.76 -6.53 5.15
C LEU A 481 5.65 -5.44 5.76
N ALA A 482 6.84 -5.83 6.23
CA ALA A 482 7.79 -4.91 6.86
C ALA A 482 8.18 -3.76 5.91
N GLY A 483 8.43 -2.57 6.47
CA GLY A 483 8.88 -1.40 5.72
C GLY A 483 10.16 -1.66 4.92
N GLY A 484 10.23 -1.14 3.70
CA GLY A 484 11.34 -1.30 2.76
C GLY A 484 11.46 -2.68 2.12
N THR A 485 10.54 -3.61 2.40
CA THR A 485 10.60 -4.99 1.90
C THR A 485 9.61 -5.25 0.76
N THR A 486 9.86 -6.34 0.03
CA THR A 486 9.03 -6.78 -1.09
C THR A 486 8.61 -8.22 -0.86
N THR A 487 7.35 -8.52 -1.13
CA THR A 487 6.82 -9.88 -1.17
C THR A 487 6.17 -10.14 -2.53
N SER A 488 5.77 -11.38 -2.79
CA SER A 488 5.11 -11.73 -4.04
C SER A 488 4.10 -12.85 -3.86
N MET A 489 3.05 -12.79 -4.67
CA MET A 489 2.11 -13.89 -4.85
C MET A 489 2.42 -14.56 -6.19
N THR A 490 2.49 -15.89 -6.22
CA THR A 490 2.56 -16.66 -7.46
C THR A 490 1.36 -17.57 -7.58
N LYS A 491 0.64 -17.49 -8.70
CA LYS A 491 -0.58 -18.25 -9.00
C LYS A 491 -0.56 -18.78 -10.41
N ASN A 492 -1.23 -19.90 -10.63
CA ASN A 492 -1.42 -20.46 -11.96
C ASN A 492 -2.76 -20.00 -12.52
N TYR A 493 -2.77 -19.64 -13.81
CA TYR A 493 -3.99 -19.28 -14.53
C TYR A 493 -3.95 -19.81 -15.96
N THR A 494 -5.10 -20.17 -16.53
CA THR A 494 -5.22 -20.69 -17.90
C THR A 494 -6.26 -19.90 -18.67
N TYR A 495 -5.87 -19.31 -19.80
CA TYR A 495 -6.82 -18.74 -20.75
C TYR A 495 -7.36 -19.84 -21.66
N SER A 496 -8.68 -19.89 -21.84
CA SER A 496 -9.33 -20.91 -22.67
C SER A 496 -9.29 -20.60 -24.17
N ALA A 497 -9.01 -19.35 -24.57
CA ALA A 497 -9.01 -18.91 -25.96
C ALA A 497 -7.80 -18.02 -26.28
N PRO A 498 -7.28 -18.06 -27.52
CA PRO A 498 -6.25 -17.14 -27.97
C PRO A 498 -6.80 -15.71 -28.05
N GLY A 499 -5.95 -14.72 -27.85
CA GLY A 499 -6.36 -13.31 -27.82
C GLY A 499 -5.38 -12.41 -27.08
N VAL A 500 -5.69 -11.11 -27.04
CA VAL A 500 -4.97 -10.14 -26.22
C VAL A 500 -5.86 -9.76 -25.05
N TYR A 501 -5.37 -9.96 -23.83
CA TYR A 501 -6.07 -9.68 -22.59
C TYR A 501 -5.33 -8.61 -21.79
N SER A 502 -6.06 -7.83 -21.01
CA SER A 502 -5.52 -6.72 -20.21
C SER A 502 -5.53 -7.10 -18.72
N MET A 503 -4.35 -7.47 -18.22
CA MET A 503 -4.17 -7.85 -16.82
C MET A 503 -4.02 -6.62 -15.93
N TYR A 504 -4.47 -6.75 -14.69
CA TYR A 504 -4.21 -5.78 -13.62
C TYR A 504 -3.75 -6.53 -12.37
N ALA A 505 -3.12 -5.79 -11.46
CA ALA A 505 -2.91 -6.24 -10.10
C ALA A 505 -3.17 -5.08 -9.14
N GLN A 506 -3.63 -5.41 -7.94
CA GLN A 506 -3.96 -4.43 -6.90
C GLN A 506 -3.47 -4.93 -5.55
N ALA A 507 -2.71 -4.11 -4.85
CA ALA A 507 -2.43 -4.28 -3.44
C ALA A 507 -3.50 -3.53 -2.62
N ASP A 508 -3.75 -4.03 -1.42
CA ASP A 508 -4.73 -3.50 -0.48
C ASP A 508 -6.11 -3.24 -1.11
N THR A 509 -6.67 -4.26 -1.76
CA THR A 509 -7.95 -4.18 -2.47
C THR A 509 -9.12 -3.66 -1.62
N ASP A 510 -9.06 -3.88 -0.30
CA ASP A 510 -10.08 -3.45 0.66
C ASP A 510 -9.81 -2.04 1.24
N GLN A 511 -8.68 -1.38 0.90
CA GLN A 511 -8.20 -0.12 1.48
C GLN A 511 -8.16 -0.14 3.02
N GLN A 512 -7.58 -1.20 3.59
CA GLN A 512 -7.48 -1.37 5.05
C GLN A 512 -6.13 -0.95 5.62
N VAL A 513 -5.08 -0.97 4.80
CA VAL A 513 -3.77 -0.48 5.19
C VAL A 513 -3.71 0.98 4.81
N GLU A 514 -3.53 1.82 5.81
CA GLU A 514 -3.38 3.25 5.57
C GLU A 514 -1.98 3.54 5.05
N GLU A 515 -1.92 4.21 3.90
CA GLU A 515 -0.69 4.44 3.18
C GLU A 515 -0.42 5.93 2.96
N THR A 516 0.86 6.28 2.87
CA THR A 516 1.29 7.63 2.49
C THR A 516 0.91 7.97 1.04
N ASN A 517 0.59 6.96 0.22
CA ASN A 517 0.14 7.15 -1.15
C ASN A 517 -0.84 6.05 -1.61
N GLU A 518 -2.13 6.25 -1.43
CA GLU A 518 -3.18 5.33 -1.91
C GLU A 518 -3.26 5.19 -3.46
N GLY A 519 -2.56 6.04 -4.21
CA GLY A 519 -2.67 6.14 -5.67
C GLY A 519 -1.81 5.16 -6.47
N ASN A 520 -0.88 4.43 -5.84
CA ASN A 520 0.09 3.55 -6.50
C ASN A 520 -0.17 2.05 -6.24
N ASN A 521 -1.31 1.73 -5.62
CA ASN A 521 -1.71 0.36 -5.28
C ASN A 521 -2.15 -0.48 -6.48
N VAL A 522 -2.38 0.13 -7.65
CA VAL A 522 -2.85 -0.56 -8.85
C VAL A 522 -1.81 -0.50 -9.97
N LEU A 523 -1.48 -1.65 -10.56
CA LEU A 523 -0.63 -1.77 -11.73
C LEU A 523 -1.41 -2.36 -12.92
N GLY A 524 -1.47 -1.63 -14.02
CA GLY A 524 -2.06 -2.07 -15.29
C GLY A 524 -2.62 -0.90 -16.12
N PRO A 525 -3.16 -1.17 -17.33
CA PRO A 525 -3.29 -2.49 -17.94
C PRO A 525 -1.93 -3.02 -18.42
N GLN A 526 -1.65 -4.29 -18.14
CA GLN A 526 -0.53 -5.00 -18.73
C GLN A 526 -1.05 -6.07 -19.69
N SER A 527 -0.67 -5.96 -20.97
CA SER A 527 -1.13 -6.90 -21.99
C SER A 527 -0.52 -8.30 -21.83
N VAL A 528 -1.33 -9.32 -22.07
CA VAL A 528 -0.89 -10.69 -22.32
C VAL A 528 -1.50 -11.17 -23.63
N LYS A 529 -0.63 -11.62 -24.54
CA LYS A 529 -1.04 -12.26 -25.78
C LYS A 529 -1.03 -13.77 -25.56
N VAL A 530 -2.20 -14.37 -25.63
CA VAL A 530 -2.41 -15.82 -25.61
C VAL A 530 -2.41 -16.29 -27.05
N ILE A 531 -1.49 -17.20 -27.36
CA ILE A 531 -1.28 -17.67 -28.73
C ILE A 531 -2.07 -18.96 -28.99
N ASP A 532 -2.40 -19.18 -30.26
CA ASP A 532 -2.87 -20.48 -30.71
C ASP A 532 -1.68 -21.45 -30.76
N GLY A 533 -1.93 -22.75 -30.60
CA GLY A 533 -0.94 -23.79 -30.28
C GLY A 533 0.21 -24.03 -31.26
N ASP A 534 0.33 -23.23 -32.33
CA ASP A 534 1.13 -23.53 -33.53
C ASP A 534 2.23 -22.50 -33.89
N LEU A 535 2.57 -21.51 -33.06
CA LEU A 535 3.56 -20.47 -33.46
C LEU A 535 4.65 -20.23 -32.40
N LEU A 536 5.82 -20.83 -32.61
CA LEU A 536 7.11 -20.41 -32.03
C LEU A 536 7.80 -19.34 -32.91
N ASP A 537 7.02 -18.47 -33.56
CA ASP A 537 7.49 -17.41 -34.44
C ASP A 537 7.23 -16.03 -33.79
N PHE A 538 8.23 -15.15 -33.75
CA PHE A 538 7.98 -13.73 -33.57
C PHE A 538 7.37 -13.16 -34.86
N ASP A 539 6.43 -12.23 -34.70
CA ASP A 539 5.79 -11.47 -35.78
C ASP A 539 5.73 -10.00 -35.34
N LEU A 540 6.76 -9.23 -35.72
CA LEU A 540 6.86 -7.80 -35.41
C LEU A 540 6.26 -7.04 -36.60
N ARG A 541 5.27 -6.17 -36.36
CA ARG A 541 4.60 -5.40 -37.42
C ARG A 541 4.10 -4.04 -36.93
N GLU A 542 4.20 -3.02 -37.77
CA GLU A 542 3.55 -1.71 -37.58
C GLU A 542 2.30 -1.62 -38.47
N GLU A 543 1.16 -1.24 -37.90
CA GLU A 543 -0.12 -1.17 -38.61
C GLU A 543 -0.75 0.24 -38.62
N SER A 544 -0.11 1.22 -37.97
CA SER A 544 -0.59 2.60 -37.90
C SER A 544 -0.26 3.38 -39.18
N HIS A 545 -1.19 4.24 -39.62
CA HIS A 545 -1.10 4.89 -40.93
C HIS A 545 -1.52 6.36 -40.86
N ASN A 546 -0.55 7.28 -40.86
CA ASN A 546 -0.82 8.72 -40.99
C ASN A 546 0.04 9.44 -42.04
N ALA A 547 0.93 8.72 -42.73
CA ALA A 547 1.74 9.22 -43.82
C ALA A 547 1.76 8.26 -45.02
N SER A 548 1.96 8.80 -46.23
CA SER A 548 2.09 8.01 -47.47
C SER A 548 3.18 8.57 -48.37
N HIS A 549 4.07 7.70 -48.86
CA HIS A 549 5.15 8.03 -49.78
C HIS A 549 4.90 7.46 -51.17
N TRP A 550 5.33 8.20 -52.20
CA TRP A 550 5.31 7.69 -53.57
C TRP A 550 6.25 6.48 -53.69
N PHE A 551 5.83 5.41 -54.36
CA PHE A 551 6.65 4.22 -54.54
C PHE A 551 6.57 3.74 -55.99
N GLY A 552 7.70 3.41 -56.60
CA GLY A 552 7.80 2.95 -57.99
C GLY A 552 8.10 4.07 -58.99
N GLY A 553 7.58 3.89 -60.21
CA GLY A 553 7.81 4.74 -61.38
C GLY A 553 7.00 6.03 -61.41
N ASP A 554 7.19 6.85 -62.44
CA ASP A 554 6.45 8.11 -62.62
C ASP A 554 6.16 8.39 -64.11
N ASN A 555 4.89 8.31 -64.49
CA ASN A 555 4.42 8.55 -65.85
C ASN A 555 3.73 9.92 -66.02
N ARG A 556 3.97 10.90 -65.13
CA ARG A 556 3.31 12.20 -65.22
C ARG A 556 3.83 12.98 -66.45
N PRO A 557 2.97 13.72 -67.17
CA PRO A 557 3.41 14.56 -68.28
C PRO A 557 4.27 15.70 -67.71
N ALA A 558 5.60 15.59 -67.84
CA ALA A 558 6.66 16.47 -67.32
C ALA A 558 7.52 15.92 -66.16
N SER A 559 7.33 14.67 -65.70
CA SER A 559 8.32 14.02 -64.82
C SER A 559 9.45 13.40 -65.62
N SER A 560 10.69 13.51 -65.13
CA SER A 560 11.79 12.67 -65.59
C SER A 560 11.51 11.20 -65.20
N PRO A 561 11.89 10.22 -66.05
CA PRO A 561 11.84 8.82 -65.67
C PRO A 561 12.61 8.59 -64.37
N ARG A 562 11.95 8.01 -63.37
CA ARG A 562 12.52 7.80 -62.04
C ARG A 562 11.98 6.55 -61.37
N ASN A 563 12.72 6.06 -60.39
CA ASN A 563 12.29 4.97 -59.54
C ASN A 563 12.42 5.37 -58.07
N VAL A 564 11.33 5.24 -57.31
CA VAL A 564 11.25 5.60 -55.89
C VAL A 564 11.13 4.34 -55.04
N GLY A 565 12.04 4.18 -54.08
CA GLY A 565 12.08 3.08 -53.13
C GLY A 565 11.93 3.56 -51.68
N VAL A 566 11.57 2.62 -50.80
CA VAL A 566 11.44 2.86 -49.35
C VAL A 566 12.20 1.81 -48.56
N GLY A 567 12.56 2.12 -47.32
CA GLY A 567 13.23 1.19 -46.44
C GLY A 567 12.93 1.43 -44.97
N GLN A 568 13.26 0.45 -44.14
CA GLN A 568 13.11 0.48 -42.69
C GLN A 568 14.28 -0.25 -42.05
N SER A 569 14.89 0.33 -41.01
CA SER A 569 15.85 -0.38 -40.17
C SER A 569 15.18 -1.08 -38.99
N ILE A 570 15.84 -2.11 -38.47
CA ILE A 570 15.44 -2.81 -37.25
C ILE A 570 16.68 -3.24 -36.47
N ILE A 571 16.53 -3.28 -35.14
CA ILE A 571 17.47 -3.90 -34.22
C ILE A 571 16.70 -4.99 -33.47
N LEU A 572 17.16 -6.24 -33.56
CA LEU A 572 16.55 -7.35 -32.83
C LEU A 572 17.20 -7.49 -31.45
N ALA A 573 16.38 -7.74 -30.43
CA ALA A 573 16.87 -7.95 -29.05
C ALA A 573 17.62 -9.29 -28.87
N ARG A 574 17.46 -10.22 -29.81
CA ARG A 574 18.07 -11.57 -29.81
C ARG A 574 18.39 -11.99 -31.24
N GLU A 575 19.31 -12.94 -31.38
CA GLU A 575 19.61 -13.54 -32.68
C GLU A 575 18.38 -14.25 -33.23
N ALA A 576 18.22 -14.26 -34.55
CA ALA A 576 17.01 -14.77 -35.17
C ALA A 576 17.21 -15.38 -36.55
N TRP A 577 16.47 -16.46 -36.82
CA TRP A 577 16.15 -16.92 -38.15
C TRP A 577 14.91 -16.19 -38.67
N VAL A 578 15.11 -15.17 -39.50
CA VAL A 578 14.04 -14.42 -40.16
C VAL A 578 13.49 -15.21 -41.34
N GLN A 579 12.21 -15.54 -41.27
CA GLN A 579 11.48 -16.28 -42.30
C GLN A 579 11.00 -15.36 -43.42
N SER A 580 10.49 -14.17 -43.07
CA SER A 580 10.01 -13.20 -44.06
C SER A 580 10.05 -11.77 -43.55
N ALA A 581 10.16 -10.81 -44.46
CA ALA A 581 10.08 -9.37 -44.16
C ALA A 581 9.29 -8.65 -45.27
N GLY A 582 8.58 -7.57 -44.97
CA GLY A 582 7.71 -6.92 -45.95
C GLY A 582 7.26 -5.52 -45.59
N PHE A 583 6.68 -4.85 -46.60
CA PHE A 583 6.13 -3.50 -46.50
C PHE A 583 4.64 -3.48 -46.82
N TYR A 584 3.93 -2.50 -46.27
CA TYR A 584 2.54 -2.24 -46.59
C TYR A 584 2.40 -1.21 -47.74
N PHE A 585 1.61 -1.56 -48.76
CA PHE A 585 1.32 -0.68 -49.89
C PHE A 585 -0.15 -0.29 -49.92
N GLY A 586 -0.45 0.99 -50.06
CA GLY A 586 -1.81 1.52 -49.98
C GLY A 586 -2.70 1.25 -51.18
N ASN A 587 -2.13 0.97 -52.36
CA ASN A 587 -2.89 0.84 -53.61
C ASN A 587 -2.26 -0.19 -54.56
N ARG A 588 -3.00 -0.56 -55.61
CA ARG A 588 -2.45 -1.27 -56.78
C ARG A 588 -1.29 -0.52 -57.45
N PHE A 589 -0.48 -1.27 -58.18
CA PHE A 589 0.56 -0.70 -59.05
C PHE A 589 -0.05 -0.30 -60.39
N ASP A 590 0.02 1.00 -60.70
CA ASP A 590 -0.70 1.55 -61.84
C ASP A 590 -0.07 2.82 -62.41
N TYR A 591 -0.50 3.20 -63.61
CA TYR A 591 -0.22 4.49 -64.22
C TYR A 591 -1.00 5.60 -63.49
N MET A 592 -0.43 6.81 -63.41
CA MET A 592 -1.09 7.98 -62.79
C MET A 592 -2.46 8.26 -63.42
N ASN A 593 -2.54 8.13 -64.74
CA ASN A 593 -3.78 8.13 -65.50
C ASN A 593 -3.97 6.74 -66.11
N ASN A 594 -4.89 5.94 -65.56
CA ASN A 594 -5.26 4.63 -66.07
C ASN A 594 -6.74 4.62 -66.50
N PRO A 595 -7.04 4.88 -67.79
CA PRO A 595 -8.42 4.92 -68.28
C PRO A 595 -9.11 3.54 -68.28
N ASP A 596 -8.33 2.44 -68.26
CA ASP A 596 -8.85 1.08 -68.34
C ASP A 596 -9.23 0.51 -66.96
N GLY A 597 -8.72 1.15 -65.89
CA GLY A 597 -9.04 0.82 -64.49
C GLY A 597 -8.43 -0.50 -63.98
N VAL A 598 -7.61 -1.18 -64.78
CA VAL A 598 -6.98 -2.46 -64.43
C VAL A 598 -5.55 -2.24 -63.92
N GLY A 599 -5.19 -2.86 -62.80
CA GLY A 599 -3.82 -2.83 -62.27
C GLY A 599 -2.81 -3.61 -63.13
N HIS A 600 -1.52 -3.43 -62.84
CA HIS A 600 -0.44 -4.04 -63.63
C HIS A 600 0.39 -4.99 -62.78
N ALA A 601 0.77 -6.14 -63.37
CA ALA A 601 1.67 -7.08 -62.71
C ALA A 601 3.08 -6.46 -62.60
N VAL A 602 3.69 -6.59 -61.42
CA VAL A 602 5.00 -5.99 -61.13
C VAL A 602 5.92 -6.97 -60.41
N ARG A 603 7.23 -6.71 -60.49
CA ARG A 603 8.24 -7.38 -59.67
C ARG A 603 8.83 -6.37 -58.69
N LEU A 604 8.74 -6.66 -57.40
CA LEU A 604 9.41 -5.89 -56.36
C LEU A 604 10.68 -6.60 -55.91
N TYR A 605 11.70 -5.83 -55.54
CA TYR A 605 12.92 -6.32 -54.90
C TYR A 605 12.99 -5.84 -53.46
N LEU A 606 13.50 -6.69 -52.58
CA LEU A 606 13.85 -6.37 -51.20
C LEU A 606 15.33 -6.70 -50.99
N ASN A 607 16.12 -5.70 -50.64
CA ASN A 607 17.51 -5.84 -50.22
C ASN A 607 17.60 -5.69 -48.70
N VAL A 608 18.23 -6.65 -48.04
CA VAL A 608 18.66 -6.58 -46.64
C VAL A 608 20.08 -6.06 -46.63
N ARG A 609 20.35 -5.04 -45.84
CA ARG A 609 21.66 -4.39 -45.72
C ARG A 609 22.13 -4.39 -44.26
N ASN A 610 23.44 -4.31 -44.07
CA ASN A 610 24.00 -3.95 -42.76
C ASN A 610 23.93 -2.42 -42.54
N SER A 611 24.36 -1.94 -41.37
CA SER A 611 24.40 -0.51 -41.02
C SER A 611 25.26 0.37 -41.94
N SER A 612 26.24 -0.21 -42.66
CA SER A 612 27.03 0.53 -43.66
C SER A 612 26.35 0.61 -45.04
N GLY A 613 25.16 0.02 -45.18
CA GLY A 613 24.41 -0.03 -46.44
C GLY A 613 24.83 -1.11 -47.44
N THR A 614 25.75 -2.00 -47.06
CA THR A 614 26.18 -3.14 -47.88
C THR A 614 25.07 -4.18 -47.94
N ILE A 615 24.72 -4.62 -49.16
CA ILE A 615 23.67 -5.63 -49.36
C ILE A 615 24.18 -7.00 -48.88
N LEU A 616 23.48 -7.59 -47.92
CA LEU A 616 23.71 -8.93 -47.39
C LEU A 616 22.87 -9.98 -48.13
N ARG A 617 21.64 -9.61 -48.50
CA ARG A 617 20.68 -10.51 -49.16
C ARG A 617 19.75 -9.72 -50.06
N THR A 618 19.38 -10.31 -51.20
CA THR A 618 18.34 -9.79 -52.09
C THR A 618 17.32 -10.89 -52.36
N VAL A 619 16.05 -10.55 -52.26
CA VAL A 619 14.90 -11.38 -52.65
C VAL A 619 13.94 -10.56 -53.50
N TYR A 620 13.06 -11.22 -54.26
CA TYR A 620 12.06 -10.55 -55.08
C TYR A 620 10.69 -11.20 -54.91
N ARG A 621 9.64 -10.45 -55.24
CA ARG A 621 8.26 -10.93 -55.27
C ARG A 621 7.55 -10.40 -56.49
N ASP A 622 6.94 -11.32 -57.24
CA ASP A 622 6.02 -10.99 -58.33
C ASP A 622 4.62 -10.77 -57.77
N LEU A 623 4.01 -9.64 -58.12
CA LEU A 623 2.65 -9.28 -57.77
C LEU A 623 1.76 -9.33 -59.01
N PRO A 624 0.57 -9.93 -58.93
CA PRO A 624 -0.36 -9.99 -60.06
C PRO A 624 -1.00 -8.61 -60.32
N ALA A 625 -1.52 -8.42 -61.53
CA ALA A 625 -2.31 -7.25 -61.92
C ALA A 625 -3.54 -6.99 -61.02
N SER A 626 -4.02 -8.02 -60.31
CA SER A 626 -5.15 -7.96 -59.39
C SER A 626 -4.78 -7.52 -57.96
N PHE A 627 -3.53 -7.15 -57.69
CA PHE A 627 -3.12 -6.67 -56.36
C PHE A 627 -3.67 -5.25 -56.13
N GLU A 628 -4.58 -5.07 -55.17
CA GLU A 628 -5.22 -3.78 -54.88
C GLU A 628 -4.58 -2.99 -53.72
N GLY A 629 -3.51 -3.50 -53.11
CA GLY A 629 -2.88 -2.96 -51.89
C GLY A 629 -2.85 -3.98 -50.75
N GLY A 630 -2.04 -3.72 -49.73
CA GLY A 630 -1.85 -4.56 -48.55
C GLY A 630 -0.39 -4.92 -48.26
N TRP A 631 -0.19 -5.86 -47.34
CA TRP A 631 1.12 -6.39 -46.98
C TRP A 631 1.76 -7.21 -48.11
N VAL A 632 2.97 -6.82 -48.50
CA VAL A 632 3.80 -7.59 -49.43
C VAL A 632 5.01 -8.16 -48.68
N MET A 633 4.89 -9.41 -48.25
CA MET A 633 5.94 -10.16 -47.54
C MET A 633 6.92 -10.84 -48.52
N PHE A 634 8.22 -10.76 -48.27
CA PHE A 634 9.24 -11.44 -49.04
C PHE A 634 9.77 -12.61 -48.22
N PRO A 635 9.45 -13.87 -48.59
CA PRO A 635 10.00 -15.03 -47.90
C PRO A 635 11.49 -15.20 -48.25
N PHE A 636 12.31 -15.56 -47.26
CA PHE A 636 13.74 -15.82 -47.46
C PHE A 636 14.04 -17.25 -47.95
N GLY A 637 13.01 -18.09 -48.05
CA GLY A 637 13.09 -19.48 -48.51
C GLY A 637 13.54 -20.45 -47.42
N SER A 638 13.92 -21.67 -47.80
CA SER A 638 14.36 -22.74 -46.88
C SER A 638 15.62 -22.39 -46.07
N ASN A 639 16.39 -21.40 -46.53
CA ASN A 639 17.60 -20.91 -45.88
C ASN A 639 17.28 -19.55 -45.24
N HIS A 640 16.40 -19.54 -44.23
CA HIS A 640 15.99 -18.35 -43.46
C HIS A 640 17.14 -17.33 -43.29
N LEU A 641 16.81 -16.05 -43.20
CA LEU A 641 17.82 -15.01 -43.04
C LEU A 641 18.28 -14.93 -41.57
N TRP A 642 19.54 -15.28 -41.32
CA TRP A 642 20.14 -15.09 -40.00
C TRP A 642 20.43 -13.62 -39.71
N LEU A 643 19.92 -13.10 -38.60
CA LEU A 643 20.23 -11.77 -38.07
C LEU A 643 20.78 -11.89 -36.65
N ASN A 644 21.88 -11.18 -36.36
CA ASN A 644 22.46 -11.12 -35.03
C ASN A 644 21.67 -10.16 -34.12
N ALA A 645 21.72 -10.41 -32.82
CA ALA A 645 21.18 -9.52 -31.81
C ALA A 645 21.91 -8.15 -31.83
N GLU A 646 21.20 -7.10 -31.43
CA GLU A 646 21.72 -5.75 -31.21
C GLU A 646 22.44 -5.11 -32.41
N GLN A 647 22.32 -5.70 -33.61
CA GLN A 647 22.82 -5.14 -34.87
C GLN A 647 21.69 -4.48 -35.66
N GLU A 648 22.00 -3.32 -36.25
CA GLU A 648 21.09 -2.66 -37.17
C GLU A 648 21.12 -3.32 -38.55
N TYR A 649 19.95 -3.75 -39.01
CA TYR A 649 19.72 -4.23 -40.36
C TYR A 649 18.73 -3.33 -41.08
N ILE A 650 19.05 -2.96 -42.32
CA ILE A 650 18.23 -2.03 -43.12
C ILE A 650 17.59 -2.80 -44.27
N PHE A 651 16.27 -2.79 -44.32
CA PHE A 651 15.47 -3.44 -45.36
C PHE A 651 15.04 -2.37 -46.36
N THR A 652 15.43 -2.53 -47.63
CA THR A 652 15.13 -1.56 -48.70
C THR A 652 14.35 -2.23 -49.82
N CYS A 653 13.21 -1.67 -50.18
CA CYS A 653 12.30 -2.18 -51.19
C CYS A 653 12.18 -1.21 -52.38
N TYR A 654 12.14 -1.73 -53.60
CA TYR A 654 11.95 -0.95 -54.82
C TYR A 654 11.29 -1.76 -55.93
N LEU A 655 10.70 -1.06 -56.89
CA LEU A 655 10.09 -1.65 -58.09
C LEU A 655 11.17 -1.98 -59.13
N TYR A 656 11.15 -3.19 -59.69
CA TYR A 656 12.08 -3.56 -60.76
C TYR A 656 11.86 -2.69 -62.00
N LYS A 657 12.91 -1.97 -62.42
CA LYS A 657 12.87 -1.05 -63.57
C LYS A 657 11.73 -0.04 -63.50
N GLY A 658 11.45 0.50 -62.31
CA GLY A 658 10.38 1.48 -62.09
C GLY A 658 10.43 2.69 -63.03
N GLU A 659 11.64 3.12 -63.39
CA GLU A 659 11.90 4.19 -64.36
C GLU A 659 11.52 3.84 -65.81
N ILE A 660 11.33 2.55 -66.14
CA ILE A 660 10.94 2.08 -67.47
C ILE A 660 9.46 1.65 -67.48
N VAL A 661 9.00 0.96 -66.44
CA VAL A 661 7.61 0.50 -66.38
C VAL A 661 6.65 1.63 -66.00
N GLU A 662 7.15 2.66 -65.30
CA GLU A 662 6.43 3.89 -64.94
C GLU A 662 5.15 3.68 -64.11
N LEU A 663 5.07 2.55 -63.40
CA LEU A 663 3.95 2.19 -62.52
C LEU A 663 4.22 2.65 -61.09
N LYS A 664 3.22 3.25 -60.44
CA LYS A 664 3.32 3.75 -59.06
C LYS A 664 2.35 3.04 -58.12
N SER A 665 2.74 2.99 -56.85
CA SER A 665 1.89 2.71 -55.69
C SER A 665 2.21 3.73 -54.58
N SER A 666 1.71 3.49 -53.37
CA SER A 666 2.00 4.30 -52.18
C SER A 666 2.52 3.40 -51.08
N ALA A 667 3.74 3.65 -50.61
CA ALA A 667 4.26 3.02 -49.41
C ALA A 667 3.76 3.80 -48.19
N TYR A 668 3.32 3.09 -47.19
CA TYR A 668 2.58 3.64 -46.06
C TYR A 668 3.44 3.64 -44.81
N GLY A 669 3.23 4.62 -43.92
CA GLY A 669 4.06 4.81 -42.73
C GLY A 669 3.48 5.82 -41.76
N ARG A 670 4.32 6.28 -40.82
CA ARG A 670 3.93 7.24 -39.78
C ARG A 670 5.02 8.25 -39.39
N THR A 671 4.59 9.36 -38.79
CA THR A 671 5.44 10.49 -38.35
C THR A 671 5.42 10.79 -36.85
N ASP A 672 4.53 10.17 -36.09
CA ASP A 672 4.14 10.60 -34.73
C ASP A 672 4.69 9.72 -33.58
N ASP A 673 5.11 8.49 -33.87
CA ASP A 673 5.62 7.53 -32.88
C ASP A 673 6.51 6.50 -33.60
N PRO A 674 7.80 6.82 -33.81
CA PRO A 674 8.72 5.96 -34.54
C PRO A 674 9.04 4.69 -33.74
N TRP A 675 9.31 3.59 -34.45
CA TRP A 675 9.78 2.36 -33.80
C TRP A 675 11.08 2.67 -33.03
N PRO A 676 11.16 2.33 -31.72
CA PRO A 676 12.35 2.64 -30.92
C PRO A 676 13.61 2.07 -31.55
N LEU A 677 14.65 2.90 -31.66
CA LEU A 677 15.96 2.52 -32.25
C LEU A 677 15.86 2.04 -33.71
N SER A 678 14.90 2.57 -34.48
CA SER A 678 14.76 2.30 -35.90
C SER A 678 14.74 3.59 -36.72
N SER A 679 14.87 3.48 -38.04
CA SER A 679 14.77 4.60 -38.97
C SER A 679 14.22 4.15 -40.31
N GLY A 680 13.27 4.90 -40.86
CA GLY A 680 12.86 4.76 -42.24
C GLY A 680 13.87 5.35 -43.22
N TYR A 681 13.82 4.89 -44.46
CA TYR A 681 14.68 5.33 -45.55
C TYR A 681 13.88 5.53 -46.84
N THR A 682 14.33 6.44 -47.68
CA THR A 682 13.78 6.64 -49.02
C THR A 682 14.90 6.77 -50.05
N CYS A 683 14.59 6.47 -51.30
CA CYS A 683 15.51 6.58 -52.42
C CYS A 683 14.74 7.07 -53.64
N THR A 684 15.27 8.06 -54.36
CA THR A 684 14.74 8.52 -55.65
C THR A 684 15.90 8.61 -56.62
N VAL A 685 15.83 7.87 -57.73
CA VAL A 685 16.84 7.89 -58.78
C VAL A 685 16.19 8.36 -60.08
N ASP A 686 16.55 9.57 -60.52
CA ASP A 686 16.04 10.23 -61.72
C ASP A 686 16.95 9.94 -62.96
N SER A 687 17.33 8.69 -63.15
CA SER A 687 18.16 8.24 -64.28
C SER A 687 17.73 6.85 -64.77
N SER A 688 18.00 6.56 -66.03
CA SER A 688 17.68 5.26 -66.66
C SER A 688 18.95 4.61 -67.21
N PRO A 689 19.35 3.40 -66.75
CA PRO A 689 18.68 2.59 -65.74
C PRO A 689 18.87 3.12 -64.30
N ALA A 690 17.85 3.00 -63.46
CA ALA A 690 17.92 3.44 -62.07
C ALA A 690 18.72 2.44 -61.20
N ASP A 691 19.82 2.88 -60.59
CA ASP A 691 20.58 2.05 -59.64
C ASP A 691 20.02 2.16 -58.22
N MET A 692 19.06 1.28 -57.91
CA MET A 692 18.47 1.16 -56.57
C MET A 692 19.37 0.38 -55.59
N THR A 693 20.51 -0.16 -56.04
CA THR A 693 21.41 -0.99 -55.23
C THR A 693 22.48 -0.16 -54.53
N SER A 694 22.93 0.94 -55.13
CA SER A 694 23.89 1.87 -54.53
C SER A 694 23.33 2.52 -53.26
N TRP A 695 24.02 2.34 -52.14
CA TRP A 695 23.63 2.94 -50.85
C TRP A 695 23.69 4.47 -50.86
N ALA A 696 24.55 5.07 -51.68
CA ALA A 696 24.66 6.53 -51.80
C ALA A 696 23.38 7.20 -52.32
N ASN A 697 22.45 6.43 -52.91
CA ASN A 697 21.17 6.93 -53.38
C ASN A 697 20.06 6.88 -52.30
N TRP A 698 20.32 6.23 -51.16
CA TRP A 698 19.37 6.08 -50.06
C TRP A 698 19.63 7.12 -48.97
N GLY A 699 18.57 7.75 -48.47
CA GLY A 699 18.62 8.74 -47.39
C GLY A 699 17.65 8.39 -46.27
N ALA A 700 17.99 8.79 -45.04
CA ALA A 700 17.10 8.66 -43.89
C ALA A 700 15.81 9.47 -44.13
N SER A 701 14.69 8.87 -43.74
CA SER A 701 13.35 9.46 -43.81
C SER A 701 12.98 10.01 -42.43
N ALA A 702 12.17 11.07 -42.40
CA ALA A 702 11.50 11.49 -41.17
C ALA A 702 10.31 10.58 -40.80
N TRP A 703 10.01 9.58 -41.64
CA TRP A 703 8.89 8.66 -41.49
C TRP A 703 9.43 7.25 -41.28
N ASP A 704 8.85 6.51 -40.34
CA ASP A 704 8.99 5.06 -40.33
C ASP A 704 7.92 4.45 -41.24
N PHE A 705 8.35 3.53 -42.09
CA PHE A 705 7.47 2.83 -43.01
C PHE A 705 6.89 1.60 -42.34
N ASN A 706 5.64 1.28 -42.69
CA ASN A 706 4.96 0.12 -42.16
C ASN A 706 5.66 -1.14 -42.64
N PHE A 707 6.36 -1.74 -41.70
CA PHE A 707 7.25 -2.86 -41.90
C PHE A 707 6.79 -4.03 -41.03
N ARG A 708 6.91 -5.23 -41.58
CA ARG A 708 6.59 -6.48 -40.89
C ARG A 708 7.73 -7.48 -41.08
N ILE A 709 8.12 -8.16 -40.01
CA ILE A 709 9.16 -9.18 -40.02
C ILE A 709 8.75 -10.36 -39.15
N THR A 710 8.91 -11.57 -39.69
CA THR A 710 8.58 -12.82 -39.00
C THR A 710 9.78 -13.73 -38.93
N GLY A 711 9.93 -14.47 -37.84
CA GLY A 711 11.06 -15.37 -37.65
C GLY A 711 11.06 -16.09 -36.31
N GLN A 712 12.16 -16.76 -36.00
CA GLN A 712 12.35 -17.50 -34.74
C GLN A 712 13.60 -16.96 -34.05
N TYR A 713 13.53 -16.66 -32.75
CA TYR A 713 14.72 -16.29 -31.99
C TYR A 713 15.59 -17.53 -31.70
N VAL A 714 16.91 -17.34 -31.59
CA VAL A 714 17.90 -18.38 -31.35
C VAL A 714 18.80 -18.01 -30.17
N GLU A 715 19.30 -19.03 -29.48
CA GLU A 715 20.27 -18.88 -28.39
C GLU A 715 21.64 -18.39 -28.89
N PRO A 716 22.32 -17.46 -28.20
CA PRO A 716 23.46 -16.71 -28.74
C PRO A 716 24.76 -17.52 -28.98
N TYR A 717 24.90 -18.70 -28.36
CA TYR A 717 26.14 -19.50 -28.40
C TYR A 717 25.87 -20.97 -28.73
N PRO A 718 25.53 -21.29 -30.00
CA PRO A 718 25.19 -22.66 -30.39
C PRO A 718 26.37 -23.62 -30.14
N GLY A 719 26.13 -24.64 -29.32
CA GLY A 719 27.12 -25.67 -28.98
C GLY A 719 28.01 -25.38 -27.77
N ASP A 720 27.96 -24.18 -27.18
CA ASP A 720 28.63 -23.86 -25.91
C ASP A 720 27.67 -24.14 -24.74
N LEU A 721 27.47 -25.43 -24.47
CA LEU A 721 26.49 -25.95 -23.53
C LEU A 721 26.89 -25.70 -22.07
N ASN A 722 28.18 -25.43 -21.81
CA ASN A 722 28.67 -25.07 -20.48
C ASN A 722 28.90 -23.56 -20.29
N SER A 723 28.67 -22.74 -21.33
CA SER A 723 28.86 -21.30 -21.33
C SER A 723 30.28 -20.85 -20.94
N ASP A 724 31.28 -21.60 -21.42
CA ASP A 724 32.71 -21.32 -21.24
C ASP A 724 33.33 -20.58 -22.44
N TRP A 725 32.49 -20.22 -23.43
CA TRP A 725 32.84 -19.52 -24.66
C TRP A 725 33.67 -20.34 -25.64
N THR A 726 33.85 -21.63 -25.39
CA THR A 726 34.60 -22.53 -26.27
C THR A 726 33.84 -23.82 -26.50
N VAL A 727 33.43 -24.07 -27.74
CA VAL A 727 32.79 -25.36 -28.04
C VAL A 727 33.86 -26.43 -28.08
N GLY A 728 33.87 -27.30 -27.09
CA GLY A 728 34.92 -28.27 -26.86
C GLY A 728 34.44 -29.60 -26.33
N ILE A 729 35.39 -30.37 -25.78
CA ILE A 729 35.11 -31.70 -25.27
C ILE A 729 34.14 -31.70 -24.09
N ASN A 730 34.08 -30.60 -23.35
CA ASN A 730 33.17 -30.43 -22.23
C ASN A 730 31.72 -30.28 -22.72
N ASP A 731 31.48 -29.55 -23.82
CA ASP A 731 30.15 -29.44 -24.42
C ASP A 731 29.71 -30.74 -25.09
N ALA A 732 30.63 -31.43 -25.79
CA ALA A 732 30.33 -32.77 -26.30
C ALA A 732 29.94 -33.75 -25.19
N ALA A 733 30.49 -33.60 -23.99
CA ALA A 733 30.11 -34.42 -22.84
C ALA A 733 28.68 -34.11 -22.36
N ILE A 734 28.26 -32.84 -22.36
CA ILE A 734 26.89 -32.43 -22.02
C ILE A 734 25.90 -32.94 -23.08
N LEU A 735 26.23 -32.78 -24.36
CA LEU A 735 25.46 -33.31 -25.49
C LEU A 735 25.31 -34.84 -25.40
N ALA A 736 26.40 -35.55 -25.11
CA ALA A 736 26.37 -37.00 -24.95
C ALA A 736 25.54 -37.45 -23.73
N GLY A 737 25.55 -36.65 -22.65
CA GLY A 737 24.74 -36.90 -21.46
C GLY A 737 23.23 -36.82 -21.71
N ASN A 738 22.81 -36.06 -22.73
CA ASN A 738 21.41 -35.87 -23.11
C ASN A 738 21.04 -36.59 -24.41
N TRP A 739 21.90 -37.44 -24.97
CA TRP A 739 21.69 -38.11 -26.25
C TRP A 739 20.40 -38.95 -26.29
N LEU A 740 19.64 -38.85 -27.38
CA LEU A 740 18.34 -39.51 -27.63
C LEU A 740 17.20 -39.07 -26.70
N ARG A 741 17.38 -38.02 -25.90
CA ARG A 741 16.23 -37.40 -25.23
C ARG A 741 15.28 -36.85 -26.28
N ASP A 742 14.00 -37.19 -26.16
CA ASP A 742 12.93 -36.78 -27.08
C ASP A 742 11.84 -35.95 -26.37
N ASP A 743 12.16 -35.45 -25.18
CA ASP A 743 11.33 -34.63 -24.30
C ASP A 743 11.78 -33.15 -24.24
N CYS A 744 12.58 -32.69 -25.21
CA CYS A 744 13.16 -31.34 -25.24
C CYS A 744 12.15 -30.31 -25.78
N LEU A 745 11.05 -30.07 -25.05
CA LEU A 745 9.93 -29.27 -25.56
C LEU A 745 10.05 -27.75 -25.30
N MET A 746 11.14 -27.30 -24.66
CA MET A 746 11.38 -25.91 -24.22
C MET A 746 12.88 -25.58 -24.21
N LEU A 747 13.19 -24.28 -24.25
CA LEU A 747 14.52 -23.70 -24.10
C LEU A 747 15.13 -24.14 -22.75
N ASP A 748 16.42 -24.52 -22.73
CA ASP A 748 17.16 -25.17 -21.61
C ASP A 748 16.71 -26.58 -21.20
N TRP A 749 15.66 -27.13 -21.82
CA TRP A 749 15.31 -28.53 -21.63
C TRP A 749 16.34 -29.42 -22.35
N CYS A 750 16.71 -30.54 -21.73
CA CYS A 750 17.83 -31.35 -22.18
C CYS A 750 19.17 -30.61 -22.10
N ASP A 751 19.33 -29.71 -21.14
CA ASP A 751 20.55 -28.90 -20.92
C ASP A 751 20.99 -28.13 -22.19
N GLY A 752 20.02 -27.65 -22.99
CA GLY A 752 20.29 -26.95 -24.24
C GLY A 752 20.81 -27.83 -25.38
N CYS A 753 20.79 -29.15 -25.22
CA CYS A 753 21.40 -30.09 -26.18
C CYS A 753 20.61 -30.28 -27.49
N ASP A 754 19.32 -29.93 -27.53
CA ASP A 754 18.51 -29.90 -28.76
C ASP A 754 18.75 -28.58 -29.50
N MET A 755 19.96 -28.45 -30.06
CA MET A 755 20.43 -27.22 -30.70
C MET A 755 19.73 -26.92 -32.02
N ASN A 756 19.10 -27.92 -32.65
CA ASN A 756 18.34 -27.75 -33.88
C ASN A 756 16.81 -27.68 -33.65
N TRP A 757 16.37 -27.80 -32.39
CA TRP A 757 14.98 -27.66 -31.96
C TRP A 757 14.04 -28.68 -32.60
N SER A 758 14.55 -29.88 -32.85
CA SER A 758 13.77 -31.01 -33.39
C SER A 758 12.92 -31.70 -32.32
N LYS A 759 13.01 -31.24 -31.06
CA LYS A 759 12.48 -31.85 -29.82
C LYS A 759 13.25 -33.09 -29.41
N LYS A 760 14.35 -33.39 -30.09
CA LYS A 760 15.16 -34.59 -29.91
C LYS A 760 16.63 -34.24 -29.93
N VAL A 761 17.38 -34.74 -28.96
CA VAL A 761 18.84 -34.69 -29.02
C VAL A 761 19.33 -35.84 -29.90
N GLU A 762 19.68 -35.55 -31.14
CA GLU A 762 20.05 -36.57 -32.11
C GLU A 762 21.26 -36.19 -32.97
N LEU A 763 21.53 -36.97 -34.01
CA LEU A 763 22.75 -36.81 -34.81
C LEU A 763 22.89 -35.43 -35.46
N THR A 764 21.76 -34.78 -35.74
CA THR A 764 21.72 -33.44 -36.29
C THR A 764 22.14 -32.37 -35.28
N ASP A 765 21.95 -32.58 -33.98
CA ASP A 765 22.45 -31.68 -32.94
C ASP A 765 23.96 -31.81 -32.78
N PHE A 766 24.48 -33.04 -32.86
CA PHE A 766 25.94 -33.23 -32.96
C PHE A 766 26.52 -32.56 -34.21
N ALA A 767 25.77 -32.53 -35.33
CA ALA A 767 26.19 -31.77 -36.50
C ALA A 767 26.27 -30.27 -36.21
N VAL A 768 25.34 -29.71 -35.42
CA VAL A 768 25.42 -28.32 -34.94
C VAL A 768 26.63 -28.12 -34.04
N LEU A 769 26.81 -28.93 -32.99
CA LEU A 769 27.97 -28.82 -32.09
C LEU A 769 29.31 -28.98 -32.83
N SER A 770 29.40 -29.92 -33.75
CA SER A 770 30.61 -30.17 -34.54
C SER A 770 30.94 -29.04 -35.52
N ALA A 771 29.94 -28.30 -36.03
CA ALA A 771 30.15 -27.13 -36.88
C ALA A 771 30.82 -25.97 -36.14
N TYR A 772 30.75 -25.98 -34.81
CA TYR A 772 31.36 -25.01 -33.93
C TYR A 772 32.53 -25.62 -33.15
N TRP A 773 32.94 -26.87 -33.42
CA TRP A 773 34.01 -27.55 -32.69
C TRP A 773 35.33 -26.75 -32.68
N LYS A 774 35.87 -26.53 -31.48
CA LYS A 774 37.03 -25.67 -31.20
C LYS A 774 36.84 -24.20 -31.58
N LYS A 775 35.61 -23.76 -31.83
CA LYS A 775 35.31 -22.35 -32.01
C LYS A 775 35.27 -21.70 -30.64
N SER A 776 36.18 -20.77 -30.43
CA SER A 776 36.12 -19.84 -29.32
C SER A 776 35.31 -18.64 -29.77
N PHE A 777 34.26 -18.31 -29.04
CA PHE A 777 33.57 -17.04 -29.16
C PHE A 777 34.44 -15.96 -28.51
N SER A 778 34.38 -14.72 -29.01
CA SER A 778 35.12 -13.61 -28.40
C SER A 778 34.32 -13.07 -27.22
N PRO A 779 34.80 -13.22 -25.98
CA PRO A 779 34.13 -12.59 -24.86
C PRO A 779 34.24 -11.06 -24.98
N PRO A 780 33.27 -10.31 -24.43
CA PRO A 780 33.29 -8.85 -24.45
C PRO A 780 34.57 -8.34 -23.78
N ALA A 781 35.34 -7.53 -24.51
CA ALA A 781 36.61 -7.00 -24.01
C ALA A 781 36.41 -6.29 -22.65
N TYR A 782 37.37 -6.45 -21.73
CA TYR A 782 37.31 -5.86 -20.39
C TYR A 782 36.95 -4.37 -20.39
N SER A 783 37.45 -3.60 -21.36
CA SER A 783 37.17 -2.17 -21.51
C SER A 783 35.69 -1.86 -21.79
N THR A 784 34.96 -2.77 -22.44
CA THR A 784 33.56 -2.59 -22.85
C THR A 784 32.55 -2.96 -21.77
N LEU A 785 32.94 -3.70 -20.73
CA LEU A 785 32.04 -4.13 -19.66
C LEU A 785 31.66 -2.97 -18.72
N ASP A 786 30.71 -2.12 -19.09
CA ASP A 786 30.22 -1.07 -18.21
C ASP A 786 29.17 -1.59 -17.21
N ARG A 787 28.69 -0.69 -16.34
CA ARG A 787 27.72 -1.03 -15.29
C ARG A 787 26.42 -1.61 -15.84
N ASP A 788 25.94 -1.13 -16.99
CA ASP A 788 24.64 -1.54 -17.52
C ASP A 788 24.73 -2.92 -18.18
N ILE A 789 25.85 -3.21 -18.84
CA ILE A 789 26.15 -4.57 -19.32
C ILE A 789 26.25 -5.54 -18.14
N ILE A 790 26.96 -5.17 -17.07
CA ILE A 790 27.07 -6.01 -15.87
C ILE A 790 25.69 -6.19 -15.20
N ALA A 791 24.85 -5.14 -15.19
CA ALA A 791 23.49 -5.21 -14.65
C ALA A 791 22.61 -6.17 -15.44
N LYS A 792 22.73 -6.20 -16.77
CA LYS A 792 22.06 -7.21 -17.61
C LYS A 792 22.55 -8.61 -17.26
N ILE A 793 23.86 -8.85 -17.16
CA ILE A 793 24.43 -10.16 -16.79
C ILE A 793 23.90 -10.62 -15.41
N TYR A 794 23.72 -9.70 -14.47
CA TYR A 794 23.10 -9.97 -13.17
C TYR A 794 21.58 -10.25 -13.27
N GLN A 795 20.83 -9.42 -14.00
CA GLN A 795 19.39 -9.56 -14.20
C GLN A 795 19.02 -10.90 -14.86
N TYR A 796 19.87 -11.40 -15.75
CA TYR A 796 19.70 -12.70 -16.41
C TYR A 796 20.23 -13.88 -15.58
N GLY A 797 20.65 -13.67 -14.33
CA GLY A 797 21.00 -14.74 -13.40
C GLY A 797 22.36 -15.40 -13.63
N HIS A 798 23.26 -14.78 -14.39
CA HIS A 798 24.55 -15.39 -14.75
C HIS A 798 25.65 -15.22 -13.69
N LEU A 799 25.46 -14.38 -12.67
CA LEU A 799 26.40 -14.26 -11.55
C LEU A 799 26.04 -15.33 -10.50
N SER A 800 27.06 -16.01 -9.98
CA SER A 800 26.85 -17.11 -9.03
C SER A 800 27.69 -16.95 -7.76
N SER A 801 27.25 -17.61 -6.69
CA SER A 801 28.04 -17.79 -5.46
C SER A 801 28.99 -19.00 -5.54
N THR A 802 29.05 -19.68 -6.68
CA THR A 802 29.89 -20.86 -6.86
C THR A 802 31.35 -20.45 -6.96
N SER A 803 32.22 -21.19 -6.27
CA SER A 803 33.67 -20.98 -6.34
C SER A 803 34.18 -21.14 -7.77
N ILE A 804 35.02 -20.20 -8.22
CA ILE A 804 35.64 -20.26 -9.54
C ILE A 804 36.99 -20.96 -9.39
N ASP A 805 37.17 -22.08 -10.08
CA ASP A 805 38.41 -22.85 -10.07
C ASP A 805 39.55 -22.05 -10.69
N ALA A 806 40.64 -21.90 -9.95
CA ALA A 806 41.86 -21.25 -10.38
C ALA A 806 43.09 -22.16 -10.24
N SER A 807 42.89 -23.47 -10.05
CA SER A 807 43.90 -24.53 -9.83
C SER A 807 44.90 -24.69 -10.98
N ASP A 808 45.88 -25.59 -10.84
CA ASP A 808 46.87 -25.84 -11.89
C ASP A 808 46.17 -26.24 -13.20
N GLY A 809 46.47 -25.54 -14.30
CA GLY A 809 45.77 -25.67 -15.60
C GLY A 809 44.53 -24.79 -15.77
N SER A 810 44.20 -23.98 -14.77
CA SER A 810 43.04 -23.08 -14.72
C SER A 810 43.39 -21.71 -14.14
N GLU A 811 44.65 -21.31 -14.24
CA GLU A 811 45.18 -20.17 -13.50
C GLU A 811 44.57 -18.83 -13.94
N PHE A 812 44.45 -17.92 -12.97
CA PHE A 812 44.09 -16.53 -13.21
C PHE A 812 45.35 -15.77 -13.67
N LYS A 813 45.76 -15.99 -14.92
CA LYS A 813 46.89 -15.31 -15.54
C LYS A 813 46.58 -13.82 -15.80
N PRO A 814 47.60 -12.95 -15.92
CA PRO A 814 47.40 -11.56 -16.32
C PRO A 814 46.56 -11.45 -17.59
N GLY A 815 45.49 -10.66 -17.56
CA GLY A 815 44.49 -10.58 -18.63
C GLY A 815 43.18 -11.32 -18.34
N THR A 816 43.14 -12.21 -17.35
CA THR A 816 41.90 -12.84 -16.87
C THR A 816 41.00 -11.80 -16.19
N TYR A 817 39.69 -11.78 -16.47
CA TYR A 817 38.77 -10.84 -15.82
C TYR A 817 37.40 -11.44 -15.48
N CYS A 818 36.84 -10.90 -14.39
CA CYS A 818 35.54 -11.27 -13.86
C CYS A 818 34.65 -10.03 -13.73
N VAL A 819 33.34 -10.27 -13.73
CA VAL A 819 32.34 -9.32 -13.24
C VAL A 819 31.78 -9.82 -11.92
N TYR A 820 31.29 -8.91 -11.09
CA TYR A 820 30.80 -9.25 -9.77
C TYR A 820 29.66 -8.35 -9.31
N ARG A 821 28.94 -8.87 -8.33
CA ARG A 821 28.09 -8.12 -7.41
C ARG A 821 28.71 -8.24 -6.03
N THR A 822 29.09 -7.13 -5.43
CA THR A 822 29.66 -7.10 -4.07
C THR A 822 28.62 -7.55 -3.04
N SER A 823 29.09 -7.86 -1.84
CA SER A 823 28.27 -8.18 -0.68
C SER A 823 27.31 -7.04 -0.30
N GLN A 824 27.68 -5.79 -0.59
CA GLN A 824 26.83 -4.60 -0.44
C GLN A 824 25.91 -4.34 -1.64
N GLY A 825 25.93 -5.21 -2.64
CA GLY A 825 25.06 -5.18 -3.80
C GLY A 825 25.49 -4.25 -4.94
N ARG A 826 26.72 -3.74 -4.92
CA ARG A 826 27.27 -2.93 -6.02
C ARG A 826 27.76 -3.83 -7.13
N LEU A 827 27.64 -3.36 -8.37
CA LEU A 827 28.13 -4.10 -9.54
C LEU A 827 29.52 -3.61 -9.90
N GLY A 828 30.36 -4.51 -10.39
CA GLY A 828 31.72 -4.16 -10.79
C GLY A 828 32.40 -5.22 -11.63
N LYS A 829 33.65 -4.92 -11.97
CA LYS A 829 34.54 -5.80 -12.73
C LYS A 829 35.96 -5.70 -12.20
N PHE A 830 36.75 -6.75 -12.39
CA PHE A 830 38.19 -6.70 -12.17
C PHE A 830 38.93 -7.48 -13.24
N ILE A 831 40.15 -7.07 -13.53
CA ILE A 831 41.12 -7.77 -14.38
C ILE A 831 42.37 -8.07 -13.58
N VAL A 832 42.96 -9.23 -13.83
CA VAL A 832 44.22 -9.65 -13.24
C VAL A 832 45.36 -8.95 -13.96
N GLU A 833 46.19 -8.26 -13.21
CA GLU A 833 47.37 -7.55 -13.70
C GLU A 833 48.65 -8.36 -13.50
N ASN A 834 48.72 -9.11 -12.39
CA ASN A 834 49.87 -9.96 -12.10
C ASN A 834 49.44 -11.21 -11.31
N TRP A 835 50.18 -12.30 -11.50
CA TRP A 835 50.01 -13.54 -10.75
C TRP A 835 51.39 -14.09 -10.38
N GLU A 836 51.65 -14.24 -9.07
CA GLU A 836 52.97 -14.59 -8.54
C GLU A 836 52.93 -15.93 -7.78
N PRO A 837 53.07 -17.08 -8.47
CA PRO A 837 53.00 -18.40 -7.83
C PRO A 837 54.11 -18.61 -6.79
N ALA A 838 55.29 -18.04 -7.01
CA ALA A 838 56.42 -18.12 -6.07
C ALA A 838 56.21 -17.34 -4.76
N MET A 839 55.25 -16.39 -4.73
CA MET A 839 54.95 -15.54 -3.57
C MET A 839 53.64 -15.95 -2.90
N SER A 840 53.46 -17.26 -2.70
CA SER A 840 52.23 -17.86 -2.18
C SER A 840 51.00 -17.56 -3.05
N TYR A 841 51.13 -17.66 -4.37
CA TYR A 841 50.04 -17.43 -5.34
C TYR A 841 49.34 -16.07 -5.18
N ARG A 842 50.12 -15.05 -4.84
CA ARG A 842 49.64 -13.68 -4.74
C ARG A 842 49.01 -13.23 -6.07
N LEU A 843 47.85 -12.61 -5.99
CA LEU A 843 47.08 -12.11 -7.13
C LEU A 843 47.05 -10.58 -7.09
N THR A 844 47.40 -9.92 -8.19
CA THR A 844 47.27 -8.47 -8.32
C THR A 844 46.18 -8.14 -9.32
N ILE A 845 45.23 -7.28 -8.94
CA ILE A 845 44.09 -6.90 -9.79
C ILE A 845 43.95 -5.39 -9.95
N ALA A 846 43.38 -4.99 -11.09
CA ALA A 846 42.69 -3.72 -11.24
C ALA A 846 41.19 -3.95 -11.22
N TRP A 847 40.44 -3.08 -10.56
CA TRP A 847 39.00 -3.23 -10.39
C TRP A 847 38.27 -1.89 -10.58
N VAL A 848 36.99 -1.99 -10.90
CA VAL A 848 36.04 -0.88 -10.93
C VAL A 848 34.72 -1.38 -10.35
N THR A 849 34.24 -0.69 -9.32
CA THR A 849 32.93 -0.88 -8.69
C THR A 849 32.08 0.35 -8.96
N TYR A 850 30.81 0.15 -9.30
CA TYR A 850 29.90 1.21 -9.74
C TYR A 850 28.78 1.49 -8.74
N ASN A 851 28.33 2.74 -8.70
CA ASN A 851 27.09 3.17 -8.06
C ASN A 851 25.86 2.69 -8.84
N ALA A 852 24.69 2.74 -8.20
CA ALA A 852 23.41 2.43 -8.84
C ALA A 852 23.13 3.31 -10.07
N ASN A 853 23.63 4.55 -10.10
CA ASN A 853 23.48 5.48 -11.22
C ASN A 853 24.54 5.32 -12.32
N GLY A 854 25.38 4.28 -12.27
CA GLY A 854 26.42 4.00 -13.27
C GLY A 854 27.73 4.75 -13.10
N THR A 855 27.81 5.72 -12.17
CA THR A 855 29.08 6.39 -11.84
C THR A 855 30.04 5.45 -11.10
N VAL A 856 31.35 5.67 -11.21
CA VAL A 856 32.35 4.88 -10.49
C VAL A 856 32.23 5.16 -8.98
N TYR A 857 32.02 4.10 -8.20
CA TYR A 857 32.01 4.14 -6.73
C TYR A 857 33.43 4.01 -6.19
N SER A 858 34.15 2.98 -6.63
CA SER A 858 35.55 2.79 -6.32
C SER A 858 36.27 2.15 -7.51
N SER A 859 37.54 2.45 -7.66
CA SER A 859 38.37 1.83 -8.70
C SER A 859 39.83 1.95 -8.33
N GLY A 860 40.64 1.02 -8.82
CA GLY A 860 42.09 1.08 -8.66
C GLY A 860 42.80 0.03 -9.48
N SER A 861 44.13 0.07 -9.40
CA SER A 861 45.08 -0.84 -10.03
C SER A 861 46.18 -1.15 -9.02
N GLY A 862 46.80 -2.32 -9.14
CA GLY A 862 47.85 -2.77 -8.24
C GLY A 862 47.36 -3.32 -6.90
N LEU A 863 46.07 -3.68 -6.76
CA LEU A 863 45.57 -4.28 -5.53
C LEU A 863 46.10 -5.69 -5.38
N VAL A 864 46.99 -5.86 -4.41
CA VAL A 864 47.67 -7.12 -4.11
C VAL A 864 46.86 -7.92 -3.09
N ILE A 865 46.52 -9.16 -3.44
CA ILE A 865 45.80 -10.13 -2.61
C ILE A 865 46.72 -11.31 -2.33
N LYS A 866 47.13 -11.46 -1.07
CA LYS A 866 48.02 -12.54 -0.60
C LYS A 866 47.34 -13.91 -0.70
N GLY A 867 48.15 -14.97 -0.75
CA GLY A 867 47.66 -16.34 -0.69
C GLY A 867 46.83 -16.60 0.56
N SER A 868 45.62 -17.13 0.38
CA SER A 868 44.63 -17.32 1.45
C SER A 868 44.24 -16.04 2.19
N TYR A 869 43.74 -15.05 1.45
CA TYR A 869 43.27 -13.79 2.02
C TYR A 869 41.90 -13.35 1.50
N HIS A 870 41.27 -12.41 2.19
CA HIS A 870 39.96 -11.86 1.89
C HIS A 870 40.08 -10.47 1.27
N CYS A 871 39.28 -10.19 0.25
CA CYS A 871 39.30 -8.92 -0.46
C CYS A 871 37.89 -8.32 -0.52
N ASP A 872 37.81 -7.03 -0.20
CA ASP A 872 36.64 -6.17 -0.37
C ASP A 872 36.88 -5.25 -1.56
N LEU A 873 36.05 -5.38 -2.59
CA LEU A 873 36.14 -4.64 -3.86
C LEU A 873 35.40 -3.30 -3.78
N ASP A 874 34.54 -3.10 -2.78
CA ASP A 874 33.95 -1.79 -2.50
C ASP A 874 35.02 -0.85 -1.96
N THR A 875 35.87 -1.30 -1.04
CA THR A 875 36.96 -0.48 -0.47
C THR A 875 38.30 -0.64 -1.16
N GLY A 876 38.48 -1.68 -1.98
CA GLY A 876 39.73 -1.96 -2.66
C GLY A 876 40.83 -2.42 -1.70
N ALA A 877 40.47 -3.18 -0.68
CA ALA A 877 41.36 -3.52 0.42
C ALA A 877 41.34 -5.00 0.79
N GLU A 878 42.48 -5.47 1.30
CA GLU A 878 42.61 -6.73 2.00
C GLU A 878 41.93 -6.62 3.38
N THR A 879 40.77 -7.26 3.56
CA THR A 879 40.04 -7.25 4.84
C THR A 879 39.18 -8.50 5.00
N PRO A 880 39.12 -9.12 6.20
CA PRO A 880 38.17 -10.19 6.49
C PRO A 880 36.74 -9.67 6.73
N THR A 881 36.60 -8.41 7.14
CA THR A 881 35.30 -7.77 7.40
C THR A 881 34.81 -7.10 6.13
N GLY A 882 33.61 -7.48 5.65
CA GLY A 882 33.04 -6.93 4.40
C GLY A 882 33.60 -7.54 3.11
N ALA A 883 34.34 -8.63 3.20
CA ALA A 883 34.97 -9.27 2.04
C ALA A 883 33.94 -9.74 1.01
N ASP A 884 34.21 -9.45 -0.27
CA ASP A 884 33.42 -9.96 -1.40
C ASP A 884 33.90 -11.33 -1.84
N PHE A 885 35.20 -11.60 -1.72
CA PHE A 885 35.72 -12.93 -1.98
C PHE A 885 36.93 -13.27 -1.10
N GLN A 886 37.17 -14.56 -1.00
CA GLN A 886 38.40 -15.12 -0.46
C GLN A 886 39.20 -15.73 -1.61
N TRP A 887 40.44 -15.30 -1.77
CA TRP A 887 41.41 -15.96 -2.62
C TRP A 887 41.97 -17.17 -1.87
N ASN A 888 41.35 -18.34 -2.05
CA ASN A 888 41.57 -19.52 -1.22
C ASN A 888 42.60 -20.46 -1.85
N THR A 889 43.78 -20.56 -1.26
CA THR A 889 44.83 -21.50 -1.68
C THR A 889 44.79 -22.73 -0.76
N GLN A 890 44.20 -23.83 -1.22
CA GLN A 890 44.01 -25.03 -0.40
C GLN A 890 45.24 -25.93 -0.36
N THR A 891 45.92 -26.08 -1.50
CA THR A 891 47.13 -26.90 -1.64
C THR A 891 48.13 -26.20 -2.57
N SER A 892 49.26 -26.84 -2.86
CA SER A 892 50.20 -26.36 -3.90
C SER A 892 49.62 -26.39 -5.31
N SER A 893 48.50 -27.09 -5.56
CA SER A 893 47.90 -27.22 -6.89
C SER A 893 46.43 -26.81 -6.95
N THR A 894 45.76 -26.64 -5.80
CA THR A 894 44.32 -26.37 -5.71
C THR A 894 44.05 -24.97 -5.15
N ARG A 895 43.31 -24.15 -5.89
CA ARG A 895 42.95 -22.78 -5.50
C ARG A 895 41.68 -22.29 -6.16
N TYR A 896 40.98 -21.40 -5.47
CA TYR A 896 39.68 -20.88 -5.89
C TYR A 896 39.51 -19.40 -5.57
N LEU A 897 38.80 -18.69 -6.44
CA LEU A 897 38.07 -17.49 -6.02
C LEU A 897 36.77 -17.95 -5.36
N VAL A 898 36.64 -17.74 -4.05
CA VAL A 898 35.47 -18.15 -3.29
C VAL A 898 34.64 -16.91 -2.96
N PRO A 899 33.46 -16.71 -3.58
CA PRO A 899 32.57 -15.62 -3.20
C PRO A 899 32.21 -15.67 -1.70
N LYS A 900 32.10 -14.51 -1.06
CA LYS A 900 31.82 -14.37 0.38
C LYS A 900 30.69 -13.38 0.60
N ASN A 901 30.04 -13.48 1.77
CA ASN A 901 29.06 -12.49 2.24
C ASN A 901 27.97 -12.16 1.20
N SER A 902 27.47 -13.18 0.49
CA SER A 902 26.45 -13.05 -0.58
C SER A 902 26.90 -12.30 -1.83
N ALA A 903 28.19 -12.01 -1.96
CA ALA A 903 28.76 -11.56 -3.23
C ALA A 903 28.62 -12.67 -4.29
N LEU A 904 28.53 -12.24 -5.53
CA LEU A 904 28.36 -13.12 -6.70
C LEU A 904 29.41 -12.76 -7.73
N PHE A 905 29.94 -13.76 -8.43
CA PHE A 905 30.95 -13.59 -9.45
C PHE A 905 30.60 -14.36 -10.72
N LYS A 906 31.08 -13.86 -11.85
CA LYS A 906 31.15 -14.59 -13.12
C LYS A 906 32.51 -14.33 -13.75
N LEU A 907 33.23 -15.39 -14.07
CA LEU A 907 34.39 -15.33 -14.94
C LEU A 907 33.91 -15.03 -16.36
N ILE A 908 34.37 -13.91 -16.94
CA ILE A 908 34.01 -13.54 -18.31
C ILE A 908 35.04 -14.05 -19.29
N TYR A 909 36.32 -13.96 -18.93
CA TYR A 909 37.41 -14.41 -19.77
C TYR A 909 38.58 -14.88 -18.93
N ARG A 910 39.18 -15.98 -19.37
CA ARG A 910 40.42 -16.52 -18.84
C ARG A 910 41.49 -16.42 -19.89
N GLU A 911 42.61 -15.80 -19.53
CA GLU A 911 43.77 -15.74 -20.43
C GLU A 911 44.35 -17.16 -20.58
N PRO A 912 44.51 -17.67 -21.82
CA PRO A 912 44.98 -19.04 -22.10
C PRO A 912 46.33 -19.42 -21.47
#